data_AF-A0A7K4RRW2-F1
#
_entry.id   AF-A0A7K4RRW2-F1
#
_cell.length_a   1.000
_cell.length_b   1.000
_cell.length_c   1.000
_cell.angle_alpha   90.00
_cell.angle_beta   90.00
_cell.angle_gamma   90.00
#
_symmetry.space_group_name_H-M   'P 1'
#
loop_
_entity.id
_entity.type
_entity.pdbx_description
1 polymer ?
#
loop_
_entity_poly.entity_id
_entity_poly.type
_entity_poly.pdbx_seq_one_letter_code
_entity_poly.pdbx_strand_id
1 'polypeptide(L)'
;MGFGGDLKYSHDALLKLQDWELRLLETVKKFMAMRVKSDKEYASTLQNLCNQVDKESTCQLDYISNVSKSWLLVVQQTEQLSKIMKTHAEDLNSGPLHRLTMMIKDKQQVKKSYVGVHQQIEAEMYKVTKTELEKLKSSYRQLIKEVNSAKEKYKEAVAKGKETEKAKDRCDKATMKLHILHNQYVLALKGAQLHQHQYYDTTLPLLLDSLQKMQEEMIKALKGILDEYSHITSLVTEEIVNVHKEIQTSVEQIDPNSEYNDFIDTHRSSEVVEQEIEFDTSLLEENENLQANEIMWNNLTAESLQATLKIVIDELMQTQQTLLSKEELVLELEKKIEESSKTCEKKSDIVLLLSQKQALEELKQTVQQLRCSEAKYTAQKELLEQKVQENDGKEPPPVVNYEEDARSVTSMDKKDKVSRFDTIRHSIAGIIRSPKSVLGSSSFFDVISTTEKPLAEQDWYHGAIPRIEAQELLKQQGDFLVRESHGKPGEYVLSVFSDGQRRHFIIQYADNQYRFEGTGFPTIPQLIEHHYTTKQVITKKSGVVLLNPVVKDKKWVLNHEDVTLAELLGKGNFGEVYKGTLKDKTPVAVKTCKEDLPQELKIKFLSEARILKQYDHPNIVKLIGVCTQRQPIYIVMELVPGGDFLSFLRKKKDELKTKQLVKFSLDAASGMAYLESKNCIHRDLAARNCLVGESNILKISDFGMSRQEDDGVYSSSGLKQIPIKWTAPEALNYGRYTSESDVWSFGILLWETFSLGVCPYPGMTNQQAREQVEKGSYRMSAPQKCPEEIYKIMQRCWDYKPENRPKFSEIQKELSSIKKKVT
;
A
#
# COMPACT_ATOMS: atom_id res chain seq x y z
N MET A 1 -48.01 -25.48 22.46
CA MET A 1 -46.77 -26.25 22.60
C MET A 1 -45.98 -25.63 23.73
N GLY A 2 -45.43 -26.45 24.61
CA GLY A 2 -44.72 -26.01 25.81
C GLY A 2 -43.90 -27.15 26.40
N PHE A 3 -42.84 -26.83 27.12
CA PHE A 3 -41.89 -27.82 27.60
C PHE A 3 -42.57 -28.88 28.48
N GLY A 4 -43.52 -28.50 29.33
CA GLY A 4 -44.24 -29.42 30.20
C GLY A 4 -45.17 -30.38 29.47
N GLY A 5 -45.75 -29.97 28.34
CA GLY A 5 -46.59 -30.82 27.50
C GLY A 5 -45.78 -31.74 26.58
N ASP A 6 -44.71 -31.22 25.98
CA ASP A 6 -44.09 -31.82 24.80
C ASP A 6 -42.71 -32.47 25.07
N LEU A 7 -42.04 -32.14 26.20
CA LEU A 7 -40.62 -32.49 26.43
C LEU A 7 -40.37 -33.33 27.71
N LYS A 8 -41.38 -34.05 28.19
CA LYS A 8 -41.29 -34.87 29.43
C LYS A 8 -40.16 -35.91 29.43
N TYR A 9 -39.69 -36.36 28.27
CA TYR A 9 -38.63 -37.36 28.12
C TYR A 9 -37.34 -36.80 27.52
N SER A 10 -37.21 -35.46 27.47
CA SER A 10 -36.17 -34.77 26.69
C SER A 10 -35.21 -33.97 27.56
N HIS A 11 -34.93 -34.43 28.78
CA HIS A 11 -34.02 -33.76 29.73
C HIS A 11 -32.65 -33.43 29.10
N ASP A 12 -32.01 -34.41 28.46
CA ASP A 12 -30.71 -34.22 27.81
C ASP A 12 -30.75 -33.17 26.70
N ALA A 13 -31.86 -33.06 25.98
CA ALA A 13 -32.05 -32.04 24.95
C ALA A 13 -32.14 -30.64 25.58
N LEU A 14 -32.84 -30.50 26.71
CA LEU A 14 -32.95 -29.24 27.45
C LEU A 14 -31.62 -28.81 28.09
N LEU A 15 -30.78 -29.76 28.50
CA LEU A 15 -29.42 -29.46 28.94
C LEU A 15 -28.56 -28.95 27.79
N LYS A 16 -28.60 -29.64 26.64
CA LYS A 16 -27.89 -29.22 25.43
C LYS A 16 -28.33 -27.84 24.94
N LEU A 17 -29.63 -27.54 25.02
CA LEU A 17 -30.18 -26.21 24.71
C LEU A 17 -29.57 -25.14 25.61
N GLN A 18 -29.61 -25.32 26.93
CA GLN A 18 -29.04 -24.36 27.87
C GLN A 18 -27.52 -24.16 27.68
N ASP A 19 -26.78 -25.24 27.38
CA ASP A 19 -25.34 -25.16 27.06
C ASP A 19 -25.06 -24.44 25.75
N TRP A 20 -25.93 -24.59 24.76
CA TRP A 20 -25.82 -23.86 23.51
C TRP A 20 -26.13 -22.37 23.72
N GLU A 21 -27.19 -22.03 24.44
CA GLU A 21 -27.55 -20.64 24.74
C GLU A 21 -26.45 -19.93 25.54
N LEU A 22 -25.85 -20.58 26.54
CA LEU A 22 -24.72 -20.03 27.27
C LEU A 22 -23.52 -19.72 26.36
N ARG A 23 -23.18 -20.63 25.45
CA ARG A 23 -22.10 -20.41 24.46
C ARG A 23 -22.43 -19.27 23.51
N LEU A 24 -23.69 -19.12 23.12
CA LEU A 24 -24.15 -18.00 22.30
C LEU A 24 -23.98 -16.68 23.06
N LEU A 25 -24.44 -16.57 24.30
CA LEU A 25 -24.31 -15.35 25.11
C LEU A 25 -22.85 -14.95 25.32
N GLU A 26 -21.96 -15.92 25.58
CA GLU A 26 -20.51 -15.66 25.67
C GLU A 26 -19.92 -15.16 24.34
N THR A 27 -20.44 -15.64 23.21
CA THR A 27 -20.03 -15.17 21.88
C THR A 27 -20.49 -13.72 21.66
N VAL A 28 -21.74 -13.40 22.00
CA VAL A 28 -22.29 -12.03 21.92
C VAL A 28 -21.49 -11.09 22.83
N LYS A 29 -21.13 -11.53 24.04
CA LYS A 29 -20.31 -10.75 24.98
C LYS A 29 -18.94 -10.44 24.41
N LYS A 30 -18.26 -11.43 23.85
CA LYS A 30 -16.95 -11.24 23.19
C LYS A 30 -17.06 -10.26 22.02
N PHE A 31 -18.12 -10.37 21.22
CA PHE A 31 -18.37 -9.45 20.12
C PHE A 31 -18.57 -8.01 20.60
N MET A 32 -19.41 -7.79 21.62
CA MET A 32 -19.61 -6.46 22.21
C MET A 32 -18.33 -5.89 22.83
N ALA A 33 -17.53 -6.72 23.53
CA ALA A 33 -16.24 -6.29 24.08
C ALA A 33 -15.25 -5.87 22.98
N MET A 34 -15.24 -6.59 21.85
CA MET A 34 -14.45 -6.19 20.69
C MET A 34 -14.95 -4.87 20.09
N ARG A 35 -16.28 -4.66 20.04
CA ARG A 35 -16.85 -3.39 19.56
C ARG A 35 -16.43 -2.21 20.45
N VAL A 36 -16.50 -2.35 21.78
CA VAL A 36 -15.99 -1.34 22.73
C VAL A 36 -14.53 -1.00 22.44
N LYS A 37 -13.69 -2.02 22.21
CA LYS A 37 -12.28 -1.82 21.88
C LYS A 37 -12.11 -1.06 20.56
N SER A 38 -12.84 -1.46 19.52
CA SER A 38 -12.80 -0.80 18.20
C SER A 38 -13.19 0.66 18.28
N ASP A 39 -14.28 1.00 18.99
CA ASP A 39 -14.77 2.37 19.10
C ASP A 39 -13.76 3.25 19.89
N LYS A 40 -13.11 2.70 20.93
CA LYS A 40 -12.01 3.38 21.65
C LYS A 40 -10.78 3.63 20.77
N GLU A 41 -10.37 2.63 19.99
CA GLU A 41 -9.24 2.75 19.08
C GLU A 41 -9.52 3.76 17.96
N TYR A 42 -10.76 3.77 17.45
CA TYR A 42 -11.20 4.74 16.45
C TYR A 42 -11.19 6.17 17.02
N ALA A 43 -11.77 6.39 18.20
CA ALA A 43 -11.71 7.67 18.90
C ALA A 43 -10.26 8.14 19.10
N SER A 44 -9.37 7.26 19.57
CA SER A 44 -7.95 7.60 19.73
C SER A 44 -7.27 7.95 18.41
N THR A 45 -7.64 7.29 17.31
CA THR A 45 -7.08 7.57 15.99
C THR A 45 -7.53 8.93 15.47
N LEU A 46 -8.81 9.27 15.65
CA LEU A 46 -9.35 10.59 15.31
C LEU A 46 -8.68 11.69 16.16
N GLN A 47 -8.49 11.47 17.46
CA GLN A 47 -7.78 12.42 18.31
C GLN A 47 -6.33 12.63 17.85
N ASN A 48 -5.63 11.54 17.50
CA ASN A 48 -4.26 11.62 17.00
C ASN A 48 -4.17 12.39 15.68
N LEU A 49 -5.17 12.24 14.79
CA LEU A 49 -5.27 13.04 13.57
C LEU A 49 -5.37 14.53 13.90
N CYS A 50 -6.25 14.92 14.83
CA CYS A 50 -6.39 16.30 15.26
C CYS A 50 -5.12 16.85 15.94
N ASN A 51 -4.40 16.02 16.70
CA ASN A 51 -3.17 16.41 17.38
C ASN A 51 -1.97 16.62 16.44
N GLN A 52 -1.98 16.03 15.24
CA GLN A 52 -0.95 16.21 14.22
C GLN A 52 -1.12 17.52 13.45
N VAL A 53 -2.26 18.21 13.61
CA VAL A 53 -2.46 19.53 13.03
C VAL A 53 -1.58 20.51 13.80
N ASP A 54 -0.53 20.96 13.13
CA ASP A 54 0.48 21.83 13.69
C ASP A 54 -0.16 23.19 14.04
N LYS A 55 -0.38 23.40 15.34
CA LYS A 55 -1.07 24.59 15.89
C LYS A 55 -0.33 25.89 15.58
N GLU A 56 0.94 25.83 15.18
CA GLU A 56 1.72 27.00 14.77
C GLU A 56 1.30 27.52 13.38
N SER A 57 0.90 26.64 12.46
CA SER A 57 0.54 26.99 11.06
C SER A 57 -0.74 27.82 10.93
N THR A 58 -1.67 27.70 11.89
CA THR A 58 -2.98 28.38 11.86
C THR A 58 -3.04 29.62 12.75
N CYS A 59 -2.03 29.85 13.61
CA CYS A 59 -2.02 30.95 14.59
C CYS A 59 -1.10 32.13 14.25
N GLN A 60 -0.43 32.14 13.09
CA GLN A 60 0.57 33.16 12.74
C GLN A 60 0.29 33.95 11.44
N LEU A 61 -0.94 33.89 10.92
CA LEU A 61 -1.29 34.78 9.80
C LEU A 61 -1.67 36.15 10.37
N ASP A 62 -1.06 37.19 9.83
CA ASP A 62 -1.40 38.60 10.07
C ASP A 62 -2.68 39.04 9.32
N TYR A 63 -3.33 38.11 8.61
CA TYR A 63 -4.58 38.27 7.89
C TYR A 63 -5.51 37.04 8.07
N ILE A 64 -6.78 37.20 7.72
CA ILE A 64 -7.83 36.18 7.82
C ILE A 64 -7.91 35.38 6.50
N SER A 65 -7.67 34.08 6.58
CA SER A 65 -7.92 33.12 5.49
C SER A 65 -9.22 32.34 5.74
N ASN A 66 -10.15 32.38 4.79
CA ASN A 66 -11.42 31.66 4.88
C ASN A 66 -11.20 30.14 4.79
N VAL A 67 -10.25 29.71 3.95
CA VAL A 67 -9.83 28.30 3.87
C VAL A 67 -9.27 27.82 5.21
N SER A 68 -8.37 28.59 5.83
CA SER A 68 -7.80 28.25 7.15
C SER A 68 -8.87 28.16 8.23
N LYS A 69 -9.81 29.10 8.26
CA LYS A 69 -10.94 29.12 9.18
C LYS A 69 -11.84 27.90 9.02
N SER A 70 -12.22 27.56 7.78
CA SER A 70 -13.03 26.36 7.51
C SER A 70 -12.27 25.09 7.87
N TRP A 71 -10.99 24.98 7.53
CA TRP A 71 -10.16 23.83 7.91
C TRP A 71 -10.10 23.62 9.42
N LEU A 72 -9.93 24.70 10.20
CA LEU A 72 -9.93 24.61 11.67
C LEU A 72 -11.27 24.09 12.21
N LEU A 73 -12.38 24.51 11.62
CA LEU A 73 -13.71 24.00 12.00
C LEU A 73 -13.85 22.50 11.68
N VAL A 74 -13.34 22.04 10.53
CA VAL A 74 -13.30 20.60 10.20
C VAL A 74 -12.51 19.81 11.24
N VAL A 75 -11.36 20.32 11.68
CA VAL A 75 -10.54 19.69 12.72
C VAL A 75 -11.27 19.65 14.07
N GLN A 76 -11.94 20.75 14.47
CA GLN A 76 -12.72 20.83 15.70
C GLN A 76 -13.91 19.86 15.70
N GLN A 77 -14.64 19.76 14.60
CA GLN A 77 -15.75 18.84 14.45
C GLN A 77 -15.28 17.38 14.43
N THR A 78 -14.12 17.10 13.83
CA THR A 78 -13.49 15.77 13.90
C THR A 78 -13.07 15.39 15.32
N GLU A 79 -12.60 16.36 16.13
CA GLU A 79 -12.32 16.16 17.54
C GLU A 79 -13.61 15.91 18.35
N GLN A 80 -14.72 16.58 18.01
CA GLN A 80 -16.02 16.30 18.61
C GLN A 80 -16.49 14.87 18.29
N LEU A 81 -16.30 14.39 17.06
CA LEU A 81 -16.59 12.99 16.69
C LEU A 81 -15.78 11.99 17.52
N SER A 82 -14.50 12.28 17.74
CA SER A 82 -13.63 11.48 18.62
C SER A 82 -14.23 11.33 20.02
N LYS A 83 -14.70 12.44 20.61
CA LYS A 83 -15.32 12.45 21.94
C LYS A 83 -16.61 11.62 21.96
N ILE A 84 -17.49 11.77 20.98
CA ILE A 84 -18.74 10.98 20.85
C ILE A 84 -18.42 9.48 20.79
N MET A 85 -17.48 9.08 19.92
CA MET A 85 -17.08 7.67 19.79
C MET A 85 -16.50 7.08 21.07
N LYS A 86 -15.77 7.89 21.85
CA LYS A 86 -15.28 7.49 23.17
C LYS A 86 -16.43 7.26 24.15
N THR A 87 -17.40 8.16 24.20
CA THR A 87 -18.60 8.03 25.04
C THR A 87 -19.40 6.79 24.68
N HIS A 88 -19.65 6.54 23.38
CA HIS A 88 -20.33 5.33 22.91
C HIS A 88 -19.65 4.05 23.43
N ALA A 89 -18.32 4.01 23.42
CA ALA A 89 -17.58 2.86 23.94
C ALA A 89 -17.69 2.70 25.47
N GLU A 90 -17.76 3.79 26.22
CA GLU A 90 -17.93 3.80 27.68
C GLU A 90 -19.36 3.38 28.07
N ASP A 91 -20.37 3.88 27.36
CA ASP A 91 -21.79 3.54 27.55
C ASP A 91 -22.06 2.08 27.19
N LEU A 92 -21.50 1.60 26.06
CA LEU A 92 -21.62 0.20 25.67
C LEU A 92 -21.00 -0.73 26.73
N ASN A 93 -19.86 -0.34 27.28
CA ASN A 93 -19.12 -1.13 28.26
C ASN A 93 -19.84 -1.18 29.63
N SER A 94 -20.36 -0.05 30.08
CA SER A 94 -21.02 0.07 31.39
C SER A 94 -22.51 -0.34 31.39
N GLY A 95 -23.18 -0.27 30.23
CA GLY A 95 -24.57 -0.66 30.05
C GLY A 95 -24.74 -2.08 29.49
N PRO A 96 -24.98 -2.26 28.17
CA PRO A 96 -25.31 -3.55 27.56
C PRO A 96 -24.33 -4.68 27.92
N LEU A 97 -23.02 -4.43 27.87
CA LEU A 97 -22.00 -5.46 28.12
C LEU A 97 -22.00 -5.93 29.59
N HIS A 98 -22.22 -5.00 30.53
CA HIS A 98 -22.34 -5.32 31.95
C HIS A 98 -23.60 -6.16 32.22
N ARG A 99 -24.76 -5.74 31.68
CA ARG A 99 -26.03 -6.46 31.81
C ARG A 99 -25.96 -7.87 31.21
N LEU A 100 -25.34 -8.02 30.05
CA LEU A 100 -25.08 -9.32 29.43
C LEU A 100 -24.20 -10.22 30.31
N THR A 101 -23.19 -9.65 30.96
CA THR A 101 -22.32 -10.39 31.89
C THR A 101 -23.09 -10.88 33.12
N MET A 102 -24.02 -10.09 33.67
CA MET A 102 -24.91 -10.53 34.75
C MET A 102 -25.88 -11.62 34.28
N MET A 103 -26.51 -11.43 33.12
CA MET A 103 -27.45 -12.41 32.56
C MET A 103 -26.81 -13.78 32.31
N ILE A 104 -25.54 -13.84 31.91
CA ILE A 104 -24.79 -15.10 31.77
C ILE A 104 -24.67 -15.81 33.13
N LYS A 105 -24.35 -15.08 34.20
CA LYS A 105 -24.27 -15.65 35.56
C LYS A 105 -25.64 -16.19 36.01
N ASP A 106 -26.69 -15.42 35.78
CA ASP A 106 -28.06 -15.84 36.09
C ASP A 106 -28.46 -17.09 35.30
N LYS A 107 -28.05 -17.19 34.02
CA LYS A 107 -28.32 -18.37 33.19
C LYS A 107 -27.63 -19.62 33.72
N GLN A 108 -26.38 -19.50 34.17
CA GLN A 108 -25.64 -20.59 34.81
C GLN A 108 -26.35 -21.05 36.09
N GLN A 109 -26.86 -20.10 36.88
CA GLN A 109 -27.60 -20.40 38.10
C GLN A 109 -28.95 -21.07 37.82
N VAL A 110 -29.70 -20.61 36.81
CA VAL A 110 -30.95 -21.25 36.35
C VAL A 110 -30.69 -22.70 35.93
N LYS A 111 -29.63 -22.95 35.14
CA LYS A 111 -29.25 -24.31 34.73
C LYS A 111 -28.94 -25.21 35.93
N LYS A 112 -28.14 -24.70 36.88
CA LYS A 112 -27.79 -25.43 38.10
C LYS A 112 -29.03 -25.76 38.95
N SER A 113 -29.92 -24.79 39.10
CA SER A 113 -31.19 -24.97 39.83
C SER A 113 -32.07 -26.02 39.16
N TYR A 114 -32.25 -25.95 37.85
CA TYR A 114 -33.03 -26.93 37.08
C TYR A 114 -32.50 -28.35 37.26
N VAL A 115 -31.18 -28.56 37.13
CA VAL A 115 -30.55 -29.88 37.31
C VAL A 115 -30.78 -30.40 38.73
N GLY A 116 -30.58 -29.57 39.74
CA GLY A 116 -30.77 -29.96 41.13
C GLY A 116 -32.22 -30.38 41.44
N VAL A 117 -33.19 -29.58 41.00
CA VAL A 117 -34.62 -29.88 41.21
C VAL A 117 -35.03 -31.13 40.42
N HIS A 118 -34.59 -31.27 39.16
CA HIS A 118 -34.87 -32.45 38.34
C HIS A 118 -34.36 -33.74 38.99
N GLN A 119 -33.10 -33.75 39.45
CA GLN A 119 -32.52 -34.89 40.14
C GLN A 119 -33.26 -35.23 41.45
N GLN A 120 -33.69 -34.21 42.19
CA GLN A 120 -34.44 -34.40 43.43
C GLN A 120 -35.81 -35.07 43.17
N ILE A 121 -36.59 -34.57 42.21
CA ILE A 121 -37.92 -35.14 41.91
C ILE A 121 -37.81 -36.55 41.30
N GLU A 122 -36.77 -36.80 40.49
CA GLU A 122 -36.52 -38.12 39.89
C GLU A 122 -36.06 -39.15 40.93
N ALA A 123 -35.19 -38.74 41.86
CA ALA A 123 -34.74 -39.60 42.95
C ALA A 123 -35.89 -40.02 43.88
N GLU A 124 -36.80 -39.10 44.21
CA GLU A 124 -37.97 -39.44 45.03
C GLU A 124 -38.95 -40.36 44.27
N MET A 125 -39.18 -40.10 42.98
CA MET A 125 -39.99 -40.98 42.13
C MET A 125 -39.41 -42.40 42.09
N TYR A 126 -38.10 -42.53 41.86
CA TYR A 126 -37.42 -43.83 41.82
C TYR A 126 -37.48 -44.55 43.17
N LYS A 127 -37.25 -43.82 44.27
CA LYS A 127 -37.30 -44.36 45.63
C LYS A 127 -38.67 -44.98 45.95
N VAL A 128 -39.75 -44.23 45.71
CA VAL A 128 -41.12 -44.67 46.04
C VAL A 128 -41.57 -45.80 45.10
N THR A 129 -41.28 -45.70 43.79
CA THR A 129 -41.83 -46.64 42.80
C THR A 129 -40.97 -47.88 42.53
N LYS A 130 -39.67 -47.84 42.88
CA LYS A 130 -38.74 -48.96 42.68
C LYS A 130 -38.16 -49.44 44.01
N THR A 131 -37.40 -48.59 44.71
CA THR A 131 -36.61 -49.02 45.86
C THR A 131 -37.47 -49.57 47.00
N GLU A 132 -38.52 -48.85 47.39
CA GLU A 132 -39.40 -49.26 48.48
C GLU A 132 -40.26 -50.48 48.10
N LEU A 133 -40.80 -50.50 46.88
CA LEU A 133 -41.60 -51.64 46.41
C LEU A 133 -40.78 -52.93 46.26
N GLU A 134 -39.55 -52.87 45.75
CA GLU A 134 -38.71 -54.07 45.62
C GLU A 134 -38.26 -54.62 46.99
N LYS A 135 -38.01 -53.75 47.97
CA LYS A 135 -37.78 -54.17 49.35
C LYS A 135 -38.98 -54.94 49.90
N LEU A 136 -40.18 -54.41 49.74
CA LEU A 136 -41.41 -55.07 50.18
C LEU A 136 -41.65 -56.39 49.43
N LYS A 137 -41.47 -56.43 48.10
CA LYS A 137 -41.60 -57.67 47.31
C LYS A 137 -40.60 -58.75 47.72
N SER A 138 -39.35 -58.36 48.01
CA SER A 138 -38.31 -59.29 48.46
C SER A 138 -38.72 -59.95 49.78
N SER A 139 -39.08 -59.14 50.78
CA SER A 139 -39.59 -59.62 52.06
C SER A 139 -40.85 -60.46 51.90
N TYR A 140 -41.73 -60.09 50.97
CA TYR A 140 -42.96 -60.83 50.68
C TYR A 140 -42.63 -62.25 50.17
N ARG A 141 -41.74 -62.37 49.18
CA ARG A 141 -41.30 -63.67 48.65
C ARG A 141 -40.65 -64.54 49.73
N GLN A 142 -39.88 -63.94 50.63
CA GLN A 142 -39.29 -64.66 51.76
C GLN A 142 -40.37 -65.19 52.71
N LEU A 143 -41.32 -64.36 53.13
CA LEU A 143 -42.40 -64.79 54.02
C LEU A 143 -43.31 -65.84 53.36
N ILE A 144 -43.52 -65.81 52.04
CA ILE A 144 -44.22 -66.90 51.33
C ILE A 144 -43.48 -68.23 51.54
N LYS A 145 -42.15 -68.25 51.37
CA LYS A 145 -41.35 -69.47 51.57
C LYS A 145 -41.42 -69.96 53.02
N GLU A 146 -41.36 -69.04 53.98
CA GLU A 146 -41.48 -69.35 55.41
C GLU A 146 -42.87 -69.93 55.74
N VAL A 147 -43.94 -69.33 55.23
CA VAL A 147 -45.32 -69.83 55.40
C VAL A 147 -45.49 -71.20 54.77
N ASN A 148 -44.97 -71.42 53.55
CA ASN A 148 -45.06 -72.73 52.89
C ASN A 148 -44.31 -73.81 53.68
N SER A 149 -43.09 -73.51 54.14
CA SER A 149 -42.31 -74.43 54.98
C SER A 149 -42.98 -74.71 56.33
N ALA A 150 -43.58 -73.69 56.95
CA ALA A 150 -44.33 -73.86 58.20
C ALA A 150 -45.60 -74.71 57.99
N LYS A 151 -46.30 -74.55 56.85
CA LYS A 151 -47.45 -75.37 56.47
C LYS A 151 -47.07 -76.82 56.22
N GLU A 152 -45.95 -77.09 55.54
CA GLU A 152 -45.43 -78.44 55.34
C GLU A 152 -45.09 -79.12 56.66
N LYS A 153 -44.34 -78.44 57.54
CA LYS A 153 -44.01 -78.95 58.88
C LYS A 153 -45.24 -79.20 59.75
N TYR A 154 -46.28 -78.37 59.62
CA TYR A 154 -47.56 -78.60 60.29
C TYR A 154 -48.26 -79.85 59.76
N LYS A 155 -48.33 -80.04 58.43
CA LYS A 155 -48.88 -81.26 57.82
C LYS A 155 -48.15 -82.51 58.30
N GLU A 156 -46.81 -82.46 58.39
CA GLU A 156 -46.01 -83.57 58.91
C GLU A 156 -46.26 -83.85 60.40
N ALA A 157 -46.37 -82.81 61.24
CA ALA A 157 -46.66 -82.96 62.66
C ALA A 157 -48.05 -83.57 62.90
N VAL A 158 -49.05 -83.19 62.07
CA VAL A 158 -50.40 -83.78 62.06
C VAL A 158 -50.34 -85.26 61.64
N ALA A 159 -49.58 -85.60 60.59
CA ALA A 159 -49.44 -86.98 60.13
C ALA A 159 -48.72 -87.89 61.15
N LYS A 160 -47.76 -87.36 61.93
CA LYS A 160 -46.98 -88.10 62.93
C LYS A 160 -47.58 -88.07 64.35
N GLY A 161 -48.68 -87.34 64.57
CA GLY A 161 -49.37 -87.27 65.86
C GLY A 161 -48.58 -86.65 67.03
N LYS A 162 -47.53 -85.85 66.75
CA LYS A 162 -46.60 -85.33 67.78
C LYS A 162 -46.33 -83.84 67.56
N GLU A 163 -46.38 -83.03 68.63
CA GLU A 163 -46.15 -81.57 68.62
C GLU A 163 -47.07 -80.73 67.68
N THR A 164 -48.30 -81.18 67.44
CA THR A 164 -49.25 -80.57 66.50
C THR A 164 -49.60 -79.11 66.83
N GLU A 165 -49.84 -78.80 68.10
CA GLU A 165 -50.24 -77.47 68.56
C GLU A 165 -49.13 -76.43 68.41
N LYS A 166 -47.88 -76.81 68.74
CA LYS A 166 -46.70 -75.95 68.51
C LYS A 166 -46.45 -75.68 67.02
N ALA A 167 -46.69 -76.68 66.16
CA ALA A 167 -46.56 -76.52 64.72
C ALA A 167 -47.67 -75.63 64.13
N LYS A 168 -48.90 -75.72 64.68
CA LYS A 168 -50.03 -74.84 64.34
C LYS A 168 -49.72 -73.39 64.67
N ASP A 169 -49.29 -73.11 65.89
CA ASP A 169 -48.93 -71.75 66.34
C ASP A 169 -47.84 -71.11 65.48
N ARG A 170 -46.84 -71.90 65.03
CA ARG A 170 -45.79 -71.42 64.11
C ARG A 170 -46.36 -71.08 62.74
N CYS A 171 -47.27 -71.90 62.21
CA CYS A 171 -47.96 -71.66 60.96
C CYS A 171 -48.85 -70.40 61.03
N ASP A 172 -49.60 -70.23 62.12
CA ASP A 172 -50.46 -69.06 62.35
C ASP A 172 -49.63 -67.78 62.49
N LYS A 173 -48.52 -67.81 63.24
CA LYS A 173 -47.59 -66.68 63.36
C LYS A 173 -46.93 -66.30 62.03
N ALA A 174 -46.51 -67.28 61.23
CA ALA A 174 -45.92 -67.02 59.91
C ALA A 174 -46.97 -66.42 58.95
N THR A 175 -48.20 -66.94 58.98
CA THR A 175 -49.32 -66.45 58.16
C THR A 175 -49.73 -65.03 58.57
N MET A 176 -49.79 -64.74 59.87
CA MET A 176 -50.05 -63.39 60.38
C MET A 176 -49.00 -62.38 59.89
N LYS A 177 -47.71 -62.73 59.95
CA LYS A 177 -46.63 -61.88 59.43
C LYS A 177 -46.78 -61.61 57.93
N LEU A 178 -47.13 -62.64 57.15
CA LEU A 178 -47.37 -62.50 55.71
C LEU A 178 -48.57 -61.58 55.42
N HIS A 179 -49.67 -61.71 56.15
CA HIS A 179 -50.86 -60.86 55.98
C HIS A 179 -50.58 -59.40 56.35
N ILE A 180 -49.84 -59.14 57.43
CA ILE A 180 -49.42 -57.78 57.80
C ILE A 180 -48.57 -57.17 56.68
N LEU A 181 -47.59 -57.92 56.16
CA LEU A 181 -46.76 -57.44 55.06
C LEU A 181 -47.55 -57.26 53.76
N HIS A 182 -48.55 -58.11 53.50
CA HIS A 182 -49.45 -57.95 52.36
C HIS A 182 -50.19 -56.61 52.39
N ASN A 183 -50.77 -56.26 53.54
CA ASN A 183 -51.44 -54.98 53.71
C ASN A 183 -50.48 -53.80 53.49
N GLN A 184 -49.26 -53.87 54.05
CA GLN A 184 -48.23 -52.85 53.84
C GLN A 184 -47.86 -52.72 52.36
N TYR A 185 -47.70 -53.82 51.65
CA TYR A 185 -47.39 -53.83 50.22
C TYR A 185 -48.51 -53.22 49.38
N VAL A 186 -49.78 -53.57 49.65
CA VAL A 186 -50.93 -53.02 48.92
C VAL A 186 -51.03 -51.50 49.13
N LEU A 187 -50.84 -51.01 50.36
CA LEU A 187 -50.83 -49.58 50.66
C LEU A 187 -49.68 -48.86 49.94
N ALA A 188 -48.46 -49.40 50.01
CA ALA A 188 -47.29 -48.84 49.34
C ALA A 188 -47.46 -48.83 47.81
N LEU A 189 -48.03 -49.89 47.23
CA LEU A 189 -48.31 -49.97 45.80
C LEU A 189 -49.30 -48.87 45.37
N LYS A 190 -50.37 -48.65 46.14
CA LYS A 190 -51.33 -47.57 45.85
C LYS A 190 -50.69 -46.19 45.95
N GLY A 191 -49.84 -45.97 46.96
CA GLY A 191 -49.06 -44.74 47.12
C GLY A 191 -48.11 -44.50 45.94
N ALA A 192 -47.37 -45.52 45.53
CA ALA A 192 -46.46 -45.47 44.40
C ALA A 192 -47.17 -45.21 43.07
N GLN A 193 -48.33 -45.83 42.83
CA GLN A 193 -49.17 -45.54 41.66
C GLN A 193 -49.58 -44.07 41.63
N LEU A 194 -50.08 -43.52 42.74
CA LEU A 194 -50.49 -42.12 42.79
C LEU A 194 -49.31 -41.17 42.59
N HIS A 195 -48.16 -41.47 43.21
CA HIS A 195 -46.94 -40.68 43.06
C HIS A 195 -46.44 -40.69 41.61
N GLN A 196 -46.48 -41.83 40.93
CA GLN A 196 -46.11 -41.94 39.51
C GLN A 196 -47.00 -41.08 38.61
N HIS A 197 -48.32 -41.11 38.82
CA HIS A 197 -49.25 -40.26 38.05
C HIS A 197 -48.97 -38.77 38.32
N GLN A 198 -48.88 -38.37 39.59
CA GLN A 198 -48.58 -36.98 39.97
C GLN A 198 -47.26 -36.47 39.39
N TYR A 199 -46.23 -37.33 39.33
CA TYR A 199 -44.96 -37.00 38.72
C TYR A 199 -45.10 -36.63 37.23
N TYR A 200 -45.74 -37.50 36.43
CA TYR A 200 -45.86 -37.30 34.98
C TYR A 200 -46.93 -36.30 34.56
N ASP A 201 -47.99 -36.16 35.35
CA ASP A 201 -49.13 -35.31 35.01
C ASP A 201 -48.99 -33.90 35.55
N THR A 202 -48.17 -33.68 36.58
CA THR A 202 -48.11 -32.38 37.27
C THR A 202 -46.69 -31.95 37.64
N THR A 203 -45.94 -32.74 38.43
CA THR A 203 -44.66 -32.29 38.99
C THR A 203 -43.59 -32.00 37.94
N LEU A 204 -43.36 -32.94 37.01
CA LEU A 204 -42.38 -32.77 35.95
C LEU A 204 -42.82 -31.70 34.94
N PRO A 205 -44.08 -31.70 34.44
CA PRO A 205 -44.56 -30.61 33.57
C PRO A 205 -44.38 -29.22 34.17
N LEU A 206 -44.69 -29.05 35.47
CA LEU A 206 -44.56 -27.76 36.15
C LEU A 206 -43.10 -27.26 36.20
N LEU A 207 -42.14 -28.16 36.45
CA LEU A 207 -40.71 -27.82 36.40
C LEU A 207 -40.29 -27.38 35.00
N LEU A 208 -40.74 -28.11 33.98
CA LEU A 208 -40.41 -27.84 32.58
C LEU A 208 -41.01 -26.52 32.09
N ASP A 209 -42.26 -26.23 32.42
CA ASP A 209 -42.91 -24.95 32.09
C ASP A 209 -42.27 -23.78 32.85
N SER A 210 -41.84 -24.00 34.09
CA SER A 210 -41.07 -23.00 34.85
C SER A 210 -39.72 -22.70 34.19
N LEU A 211 -39.03 -23.72 33.67
CA LEU A 211 -37.81 -23.54 32.89
C LEU A 211 -38.09 -22.74 31.61
N GLN A 212 -39.14 -23.09 30.85
CA GLN A 212 -39.52 -22.38 29.64
C GLN A 212 -39.77 -20.89 29.92
N LYS A 213 -40.60 -20.59 30.92
CA LYS A 213 -40.92 -19.21 31.31
C LYS A 213 -39.66 -18.40 31.64
N MET A 214 -38.72 -18.99 32.37
CA MET A 214 -37.44 -18.34 32.65
C MET A 214 -36.61 -18.12 31.38
N GLN A 215 -36.57 -19.06 30.44
CA GLN A 215 -35.88 -18.87 29.17
C GLN A 215 -36.49 -17.74 28.35
N GLU A 216 -37.81 -17.66 28.28
CA GLU A 216 -38.53 -16.59 27.57
C GLU A 216 -38.26 -15.20 28.17
N GLU A 217 -38.24 -15.07 29.50
CA GLU A 217 -37.87 -13.82 30.17
C GLU A 217 -36.42 -13.42 29.90
N MET A 218 -35.49 -14.39 29.84
CA MET A 218 -34.09 -14.11 29.48
C MET A 218 -33.94 -13.69 28.02
N ILE A 219 -34.74 -14.25 27.10
CA ILE A 219 -34.78 -13.82 25.69
C ILE A 219 -35.28 -12.38 25.60
N LYS A 220 -36.32 -12.01 26.37
CA LYS A 220 -36.83 -10.65 26.45
C LYS A 220 -35.76 -9.67 26.97
N ALA A 221 -35.01 -10.06 28.01
CA ALA A 221 -33.88 -9.28 28.52
C ALA A 221 -32.76 -9.13 27.48
N LEU A 222 -32.39 -10.20 26.78
CA LEU A 222 -31.41 -10.16 25.70
C LEU A 222 -31.84 -9.22 24.57
N LYS A 223 -33.12 -9.22 24.19
CA LYS A 223 -33.66 -8.29 23.21
C LYS A 223 -33.43 -6.84 23.63
N GLY A 224 -33.75 -6.48 24.88
CA GLY A 224 -33.52 -5.14 25.40
C GLY A 224 -32.03 -4.74 25.39
N ILE A 225 -31.13 -5.67 25.73
CA ILE A 225 -29.67 -5.46 25.63
C ILE A 225 -29.24 -5.19 24.18
N LEU A 226 -29.79 -5.93 23.22
CA LEU A 226 -29.46 -5.77 21.80
C LEU A 226 -30.04 -4.48 21.19
N ASP A 227 -31.23 -4.06 21.63
CA ASP A 227 -31.85 -2.80 21.22
C ASP A 227 -30.99 -1.61 21.71
N GLU A 228 -30.54 -1.64 22.98
CA GLU A 228 -29.65 -0.63 23.54
C GLU A 228 -28.27 -0.62 22.85
N TYR A 229 -27.70 -1.80 22.57
CA TYR A 229 -26.48 -1.94 21.76
C TYR A 229 -26.63 -1.27 20.38
N SER A 230 -27.74 -1.52 19.69
CA SER A 230 -28.01 -0.96 18.37
C SER A 230 -28.08 0.57 18.41
N HIS A 231 -28.72 1.12 19.44
CA HIS A 231 -28.84 2.56 19.63
C HIS A 231 -27.49 3.23 19.90
N ILE A 232 -26.73 2.72 20.89
CA ILE A 232 -25.42 3.27 21.27
C ILE A 232 -24.41 3.16 20.14
N THR A 233 -24.40 2.05 19.40
CA THR A 233 -23.36 1.79 18.39
C THR A 233 -23.69 2.32 16.98
N SER A 234 -24.80 3.04 16.83
CA SER A 234 -25.20 3.66 15.57
C SER A 234 -24.25 4.80 15.20
N LEU A 235 -23.81 4.81 13.93
CA LEU A 235 -23.01 5.91 13.36
C LEU A 235 -23.87 6.98 12.68
N VAL A 236 -25.19 6.84 12.77
CA VAL A 236 -26.17 7.77 12.18
C VAL A 236 -27.08 8.36 13.26
N THR A 237 -26.55 8.51 14.47
CA THR A 237 -27.21 9.29 15.53
C THR A 237 -27.25 10.76 15.13
N GLU A 238 -28.23 11.50 15.66
CA GLU A 238 -28.38 12.93 15.39
C GLU A 238 -27.10 13.72 15.70
N GLU A 239 -26.40 13.37 16.79
CA GLU A 239 -25.13 14.00 17.17
C GLU A 239 -24.04 13.80 16.11
N ILE A 240 -23.86 12.58 15.58
CA ILE A 240 -22.86 12.27 14.55
C ILE A 240 -23.24 12.92 13.21
N VAL A 241 -24.53 12.91 12.86
CA VAL A 241 -25.03 13.56 11.64
C VAL A 241 -24.79 15.07 11.70
N ASN A 242 -25.05 15.71 12.85
CA ASN A 242 -24.80 17.13 13.05
C ASN A 242 -23.32 17.48 12.88
N VAL A 243 -22.40 16.68 13.43
CA VAL A 243 -20.96 16.86 13.22
C VAL A 243 -20.58 16.86 11.73
N HIS A 244 -21.07 15.89 10.96
CA HIS A 244 -20.78 15.82 9.52
C HIS A 244 -21.44 16.96 8.73
N LYS A 245 -22.62 17.42 9.16
CA LYS A 245 -23.31 18.54 8.56
C LYS A 245 -22.54 19.85 8.77
N GLU A 246 -22.03 20.10 9.97
CA GLU A 246 -21.19 21.27 10.27
C GLU A 246 -19.90 21.26 9.43
N ILE A 247 -19.25 20.10 9.28
CA ILE A 247 -18.10 19.92 8.37
C ILE A 247 -18.47 20.28 6.93
N GLN A 248 -19.60 19.78 6.43
CA GLN A 248 -20.04 20.06 5.07
C GLN A 248 -20.34 21.55 4.88
N THR A 249 -21.13 22.15 5.77
CA THR A 249 -21.48 23.58 5.70
C THR A 249 -20.24 24.47 5.78
N SER A 250 -19.25 24.11 6.60
CA SER A 250 -17.96 24.79 6.66
C SER A 250 -17.22 24.82 5.32
N VAL A 251 -17.19 23.70 4.61
CA VAL A 251 -16.52 23.59 3.31
C VAL A 251 -17.30 24.33 2.22
N GLU A 252 -18.63 24.30 2.26
CA GLU A 252 -19.50 25.01 1.31
C GLU A 252 -19.42 26.54 1.43
N GLN A 253 -19.03 27.06 2.60
CA GLN A 253 -18.83 28.50 2.83
C GLN A 253 -17.52 29.05 2.24
N ILE A 254 -16.62 28.20 1.74
CA ILE A 254 -15.36 28.66 1.12
C ILE A 254 -15.69 29.31 -0.22
N ASP A 255 -15.52 30.63 -0.29
CA ASP A 255 -15.59 31.40 -1.53
C ASP A 255 -14.17 31.75 -2.02
N PRO A 256 -13.70 31.15 -3.14
CA PRO A 256 -12.37 31.42 -3.68
C PRO A 256 -12.13 32.90 -4.04
N ASN A 257 -13.17 33.66 -4.36
CA ASN A 257 -13.02 35.05 -4.82
C ASN A 257 -12.73 36.04 -3.69
N SER A 258 -13.01 35.66 -2.44
CA SER A 258 -12.81 36.52 -1.27
C SER A 258 -11.61 36.10 -0.40
N GLU A 259 -10.94 35.00 -0.72
CA GLU A 259 -9.84 34.43 0.08
C GLU A 259 -8.69 35.42 0.32
N TYR A 260 -8.38 36.28 -0.64
CA TYR A 260 -7.27 37.23 -0.55
C TYR A 260 -7.68 38.66 -0.21
N ASN A 261 -8.97 38.94 0.04
CA ASN A 261 -9.42 40.32 0.28
C ASN A 261 -8.77 40.93 1.52
N ASP A 262 -8.79 40.21 2.64
CA ASP A 262 -8.18 40.67 3.90
C ASP A 262 -6.65 40.77 3.79
N PHE A 263 -6.01 39.84 3.06
CA PHE A 263 -4.59 39.91 2.74
C PHE A 263 -4.24 41.18 1.95
N ILE A 264 -5.00 41.47 0.89
CA ILE A 264 -4.83 42.67 0.06
C ILE A 264 -5.05 43.92 0.91
N ASP A 265 -6.11 44.00 1.70
CA ASP A 265 -6.39 45.17 2.53
C ASP A 265 -5.31 45.42 3.59
N THR A 266 -4.70 44.35 4.11
CA THR A 266 -3.59 44.42 5.07
C THR A 266 -2.28 44.87 4.43
N HIS A 267 -2.01 44.46 3.18
CA HIS A 267 -0.71 44.63 2.52
C HIS A 267 -0.68 45.65 1.36
N ARG A 268 -1.81 46.25 1.00
CA ARG A 268 -1.88 47.22 -0.10
C ARG A 268 -0.98 48.43 0.18
N SER A 269 -0.01 48.67 -0.70
CA SER A 269 0.81 49.88 -0.68
C SER A 269 0.14 51.03 -1.44
N SER A 270 0.50 52.26 -1.09
CA SER A 270 0.12 53.44 -1.89
C SER A 270 0.78 53.39 -3.27
N GLU A 271 0.07 53.92 -4.27
CA GLU A 271 0.54 53.99 -5.66
C GLU A 271 1.80 54.88 -5.72
N VAL A 272 2.91 54.33 -6.22
CA VAL A 272 4.15 55.09 -6.41
C VAL A 272 4.04 55.78 -7.76
N VAL A 273 3.98 57.11 -7.76
CA VAL A 273 4.05 57.90 -8.98
C VAL A 273 5.49 57.86 -9.49
N GLU A 274 5.77 56.96 -10.42
CA GLU A 274 7.06 56.95 -11.13
C GLU A 274 7.16 58.20 -12.02
N GLN A 275 8.32 58.86 -12.00
CA GLN A 275 8.58 60.00 -12.86
C GLN A 275 8.71 59.53 -14.31
N GLU A 276 8.10 60.27 -15.24
CA GLU A 276 8.21 59.99 -16.67
C GLU A 276 9.67 60.17 -17.13
N ILE A 277 10.11 59.31 -18.05
CA ILE A 277 11.49 59.37 -18.57
C ILE A 277 11.55 60.48 -19.62
N GLU A 278 12.27 61.55 -19.31
CA GLU A 278 12.50 62.68 -20.22
C GLU A 278 13.94 62.69 -20.77
N PHE A 279 14.16 63.36 -21.90
CA PHE A 279 15.50 63.59 -22.42
C PHE A 279 16.29 64.51 -21.47
N ASP A 280 17.45 64.05 -21.02
CA ASP A 280 18.31 64.81 -20.10
C ASP A 280 18.95 66.01 -20.83
N THR A 281 18.37 67.20 -20.60
CA THR A 281 18.79 68.45 -21.25
C THR A 281 20.17 68.92 -20.80
N SER A 282 20.70 68.43 -19.66
CA SER A 282 22.05 68.76 -19.21
C SER A 282 23.13 68.25 -20.16
N LEU A 283 22.82 67.22 -20.97
CA LEU A 283 23.73 66.68 -21.97
C LEU A 283 24.00 67.62 -23.16
N LEU A 284 23.23 68.72 -23.29
CA LEU A 284 23.34 69.67 -24.40
C LEU A 284 24.07 70.96 -24.05
N GLU A 285 24.50 71.15 -22.79
CA GLU A 285 25.03 72.44 -22.28
C GLU A 285 26.29 72.95 -23.00
N GLU A 286 27.09 72.05 -23.62
CA GLU A 286 28.33 72.39 -24.33
C GLU A 286 28.20 72.39 -25.88
N ASN A 287 26.99 72.25 -26.44
CA ASN A 287 26.79 72.12 -27.89
C ASN A 287 25.67 73.01 -28.45
N GLU A 288 26.03 73.95 -29.32
CA GLU A 288 25.08 74.91 -29.91
C GLU A 288 24.21 74.34 -31.05
N ASN A 289 24.57 73.17 -31.60
CA ASN A 289 23.95 72.64 -32.83
C ASN A 289 23.01 71.44 -32.61
N LEU A 290 22.76 71.01 -31.37
CA LEU A 290 21.90 69.88 -31.04
C LEU A 290 20.63 70.34 -30.31
N GLN A 291 19.48 69.75 -30.63
CA GLN A 291 18.20 70.04 -29.96
C GLN A 291 17.70 68.82 -29.18
N ALA A 292 17.14 69.05 -27.99
CA ALA A 292 16.55 67.98 -27.17
C ALA A 292 15.37 67.33 -27.90
N ASN A 293 15.23 66.01 -27.76
CA ASN A 293 14.19 65.19 -28.42
C ASN A 293 14.23 65.19 -29.96
N GLU A 294 15.29 65.67 -30.60
CA GLU A 294 15.42 65.66 -32.06
C GLU A 294 16.55 64.75 -32.56
N ILE A 295 16.27 64.01 -33.65
CA ILE A 295 17.28 63.24 -34.37
C ILE A 295 18.12 64.18 -35.26
N MET A 296 19.45 64.06 -35.20
CA MET A 296 20.36 64.87 -36.01
C MET A 296 20.64 64.25 -37.37
N TRP A 297 20.33 64.98 -38.44
CA TRP A 297 20.59 64.57 -39.81
C TRP A 297 21.64 65.47 -40.48
N ASN A 298 22.81 64.90 -40.79
CA ASN A 298 23.93 65.57 -41.46
C ASN A 298 24.80 64.56 -42.24
N ASN A 299 25.86 65.01 -42.89
CA ASN A 299 26.74 64.16 -43.71
C ASN A 299 27.46 63.03 -42.94
N LEU A 300 27.49 63.07 -41.60
CA LEU A 300 28.06 62.01 -40.76
C LEU A 300 27.01 61.00 -40.29
N THR A 301 25.75 61.39 -40.16
CA THR A 301 24.69 60.57 -39.56
C THR A 301 23.71 60.00 -40.57
N ALA A 302 23.55 60.61 -41.75
CA ALA A 302 22.51 60.26 -42.73
C ALA A 302 22.51 58.77 -43.13
N GLU A 303 23.66 58.20 -43.52
CA GLU A 303 23.75 56.77 -43.88
C GLU A 303 23.47 55.85 -42.69
N SER A 304 23.96 56.22 -41.50
CA SER A 304 23.77 55.43 -40.28
C SER A 304 22.31 55.42 -39.81
N LEU A 305 21.57 56.53 -40.00
CA LEU A 305 20.15 56.63 -39.67
C LEU A 305 19.30 55.81 -40.63
N GLN A 306 19.61 55.80 -41.93
CA GLN A 306 18.95 54.92 -42.90
C GLN A 306 19.20 53.43 -42.59
N ALA A 307 20.42 53.07 -42.21
CA ALA A 307 20.75 51.72 -41.77
C ALA A 307 20.01 51.33 -40.47
N THR A 308 19.93 52.26 -39.51
CA THR A 308 19.23 52.05 -38.23
C THR A 308 17.72 51.91 -38.43
N LEU A 309 17.12 52.75 -39.28
CA LEU A 309 15.70 52.64 -39.66
C LEU A 309 15.39 51.27 -40.25
N LYS A 310 16.24 50.76 -41.15
CA LYS A 310 16.08 49.42 -41.72
C LYS A 310 16.14 48.33 -40.64
N ILE A 311 17.09 48.41 -39.69
CA ILE A 311 17.20 47.46 -38.58
C ILE A 311 15.93 47.50 -37.71
N VAL A 312 15.43 48.68 -37.35
CA VAL A 312 14.21 48.83 -36.54
C VAL A 312 12.98 48.26 -37.26
N ILE A 313 12.87 48.47 -38.59
CA ILE A 313 11.80 47.87 -39.39
C ILE A 313 11.90 46.33 -39.38
N ASP A 314 13.09 45.78 -39.58
CA ASP A 314 13.31 44.33 -39.57
C ASP A 314 12.99 43.72 -38.18
N GLU A 315 13.40 44.37 -37.09
CA GLU A 315 13.08 43.95 -35.71
C GLU A 315 11.58 44.07 -35.40
N LEU A 316 10.92 45.13 -35.85
CA LEU A 316 9.48 45.31 -35.70
C LEU A 316 8.72 44.20 -36.44
N MET A 317 9.06 43.93 -37.69
CA MET A 317 8.43 42.87 -38.48
C MET A 317 8.61 41.49 -37.83
N GLN A 318 9.82 41.19 -37.32
CA GLN A 318 10.08 39.93 -36.60
C GLN A 318 9.27 39.83 -35.31
N THR A 319 9.16 40.93 -34.56
CA THR A 319 8.37 41.00 -33.31
C THR A 319 6.89 40.78 -33.59
N GLN A 320 6.32 41.44 -34.61
CA GLN A 320 4.93 41.28 -35.03
C GLN A 320 4.61 39.85 -35.49
N GLN A 321 5.51 39.23 -36.26
CA GLN A 321 5.34 37.85 -36.67
C GLN A 321 5.34 36.89 -35.47
N THR A 322 6.22 37.12 -34.51
CA THR A 322 6.30 36.31 -33.28
C THR A 322 5.06 36.52 -32.41
N LEU A 323 4.57 37.76 -32.28
CA LEU A 323 3.37 38.12 -31.53
C LEU A 323 2.14 37.37 -32.08
N LEU A 324 1.89 37.46 -33.39
CA LEU A 324 0.78 36.75 -34.05
C LEU A 324 0.82 35.24 -33.78
N SER A 325 2.00 34.62 -33.90
CA SER A 325 2.16 33.18 -33.63
C SER A 325 1.88 32.82 -32.16
N LYS A 326 2.27 33.68 -31.22
CA LYS A 326 2.04 33.45 -29.78
C LYS A 326 0.58 33.69 -29.40
N GLU A 327 -0.09 34.68 -29.98
CA GLU A 327 -1.52 34.92 -29.80
C GLU A 327 -2.38 33.76 -30.31
N GLU A 328 -2.00 33.13 -31.43
CA GLU A 328 -2.67 31.91 -31.92
C GLU A 328 -2.51 30.74 -30.93
N LEU A 329 -1.32 30.55 -30.37
CA LEU A 329 -1.06 29.52 -29.36
C LEU A 329 -1.85 29.76 -28.05
N VAL A 330 -2.10 31.03 -27.68
CA VAL A 330 -2.98 31.36 -26.54
C VAL A 330 -4.39 30.83 -26.79
N LEU A 331 -4.97 31.12 -27.96
CA LEU A 331 -6.32 30.67 -28.33
C LEU A 331 -6.41 29.14 -28.41
N GLU A 332 -5.40 28.48 -28.97
CA GLU A 332 -5.35 27.01 -29.02
C GLU A 332 -5.32 26.39 -27.63
N LEU A 333 -4.48 26.92 -26.74
CA LEU A 333 -4.35 26.42 -25.37
C LEU A 333 -5.62 26.71 -24.54
N GLU A 334 -6.25 27.87 -24.70
CA GLU A 334 -7.54 28.21 -24.08
C GLU A 334 -8.62 27.21 -24.49
N LYS A 335 -8.74 26.94 -25.79
CA LYS A 335 -9.70 25.95 -26.31
C LYS A 335 -9.43 24.56 -25.76
N LYS A 336 -8.16 24.14 -25.72
CA LYS A 336 -7.75 22.83 -25.19
C LYS A 336 -8.08 22.69 -23.70
N ILE A 337 -7.89 23.76 -22.92
CA ILE A 337 -8.26 23.79 -21.50
C ILE A 337 -9.79 23.69 -21.35
N GLU A 338 -10.57 24.39 -22.18
CA GLU A 338 -12.03 24.33 -22.16
C GLU A 338 -12.54 22.91 -22.50
N GLU A 339 -11.99 22.27 -23.54
CA GLU A 339 -12.31 20.90 -23.93
C GLU A 339 -11.95 19.91 -22.82
N SER A 340 -10.75 20.05 -22.24
CA SER A 340 -10.30 19.21 -21.12
C SER A 340 -11.18 19.40 -19.89
N SER A 341 -11.65 20.63 -19.62
CA SER A 341 -12.56 20.92 -18.51
C SER A 341 -13.93 20.24 -18.67
N LYS A 342 -14.40 20.01 -19.91
CA LYS A 342 -15.66 19.27 -20.17
C LYS A 342 -15.54 17.77 -19.89
N THR A 343 -14.31 17.24 -19.84
CA THR A 343 -14.06 15.82 -19.56
C THR A 343 -13.89 15.50 -18.07
N CYS A 344 -13.82 16.52 -17.21
CA CYS A 344 -13.75 16.36 -15.76
C CYS A 344 -15.10 15.89 -15.18
N GLU A 345 -15.12 14.74 -14.51
CA GLU A 345 -16.33 14.18 -13.89
C GLU A 345 -16.56 14.73 -12.48
N LYS A 346 -15.49 15.07 -11.76
CA LYS A 346 -15.55 15.61 -10.40
C LYS A 346 -15.03 17.05 -10.37
N LYS A 347 -15.60 17.86 -9.48
CA LYS A 347 -15.14 19.25 -9.23
C LYS A 347 -13.65 19.32 -8.85
N SER A 348 -13.11 18.29 -8.19
CA SER A 348 -11.69 18.20 -7.80
C SER A 348 -10.73 18.00 -8.97
N ASP A 349 -11.20 17.52 -10.13
CA ASP A 349 -10.34 17.16 -11.26
C ASP A 349 -9.74 18.41 -11.93
N ILE A 350 -10.21 19.61 -11.57
CA ILE A 350 -9.62 20.88 -11.99
C ILE A 350 -8.12 20.99 -11.64
N VAL A 351 -7.65 20.26 -10.62
CA VAL A 351 -6.21 20.17 -10.27
C VAL A 351 -5.38 19.68 -11.44
N LEU A 352 -5.92 18.78 -12.28
CA LEU A 352 -5.23 18.23 -13.45
C LEU A 352 -5.01 19.29 -14.55
N LEU A 353 -5.76 20.40 -14.51
CA LEU A 353 -5.66 21.50 -15.47
C LEU A 353 -4.74 22.63 -15.00
N LEU A 354 -4.29 22.62 -13.74
CA LEU A 354 -3.52 23.74 -13.17
C LEU A 354 -2.22 24.00 -13.94
N SER A 355 -1.49 22.96 -14.34
CA SER A 355 -0.27 23.11 -15.13
C SER A 355 -0.54 23.73 -16.51
N GLN A 356 -1.65 23.38 -17.16
CA GLN A 356 -2.04 23.97 -18.44
C GLN A 356 -2.47 25.43 -18.28
N LYS A 357 -3.23 25.75 -17.22
CA LYS A 357 -3.61 27.12 -16.88
C LYS A 357 -2.39 28.00 -16.56
N GLN A 358 -1.41 27.47 -15.84
CA GLN A 358 -0.15 28.18 -15.59
C GLN A 358 0.58 28.49 -16.90
N ALA A 359 0.73 27.50 -17.79
CA ALA A 359 1.36 27.69 -19.09
C ALA A 359 0.62 28.74 -19.95
N LEU A 360 -0.71 28.81 -19.83
CA LEU A 360 -1.51 29.86 -20.48
C LEU A 360 -1.18 31.25 -19.93
N GLU A 361 -1.10 31.43 -18.61
CA GLU A 361 -0.76 32.72 -18.00
C GLU A 361 0.68 33.16 -18.35
N GLU A 362 1.65 32.24 -18.35
CA GLU A 362 3.04 32.52 -18.78
C GLU A 362 3.09 32.95 -20.26
N LEU A 363 2.27 32.32 -21.11
CA LEU A 363 2.16 32.68 -22.52
C LEU A 363 1.51 34.05 -22.71
N LYS A 364 0.46 34.39 -21.94
CA LYS A 364 -0.16 35.72 -21.94
C LYS A 364 0.82 36.82 -21.50
N GLN A 365 1.66 36.56 -20.49
CA GLN A 365 2.73 37.49 -20.11
C GLN A 365 3.75 37.68 -21.22
N THR A 366 4.15 36.61 -21.91
CA THR A 366 5.05 36.70 -23.07
C THR A 366 4.45 37.55 -24.19
N VAL A 367 3.16 37.36 -24.49
CA VAL A 367 2.41 38.18 -25.47
C VAL A 367 2.42 39.66 -25.04
N GLN A 368 2.17 39.97 -23.77
CA GLN A 368 2.19 41.34 -23.28
C GLN A 368 3.58 42.00 -23.41
N GLN A 369 4.66 41.28 -23.12
CA GLN A 369 6.03 41.77 -23.30
C GLN A 369 6.35 42.06 -24.78
N LEU A 370 5.86 41.21 -25.69
CA LEU A 370 6.00 41.42 -27.13
C LEU A 370 5.21 42.64 -27.60
N ARG A 371 4.00 42.87 -27.08
CA ARG A 371 3.21 44.10 -27.35
C ARG A 371 3.93 45.36 -26.88
N CYS A 372 4.57 45.33 -25.71
CA CYS A 372 5.41 46.44 -25.26
C CYS A 372 6.61 46.69 -26.20
N SER A 373 7.24 45.62 -26.69
CA SER A 373 8.35 45.71 -27.64
C SER A 373 7.91 46.24 -29.00
N GLU A 374 6.76 45.79 -29.50
CA GLU A 374 6.13 46.30 -30.72
C GLU A 374 5.84 47.81 -30.61
N ALA A 375 5.23 48.25 -29.52
CA ALA A 375 4.96 49.67 -29.28
C ALA A 375 6.26 50.49 -29.25
N LYS A 376 7.31 49.99 -28.59
CA LYS A 376 8.65 50.61 -28.57
C LYS A 376 9.23 50.78 -29.97
N TYR A 377 9.27 49.72 -30.77
CA TYR A 377 9.84 49.77 -32.12
C TYR A 377 8.98 50.60 -33.09
N THR A 378 7.67 50.59 -32.92
CA THR A 378 6.76 51.43 -33.71
C THR A 378 7.04 52.91 -33.46
N ALA A 379 7.16 53.33 -32.19
CA ALA A 379 7.50 54.71 -31.84
C ALA A 379 8.89 55.12 -32.38
N GLN A 380 9.90 54.24 -32.27
CA GLN A 380 11.23 54.50 -32.82
C GLN A 380 11.23 54.61 -34.35
N LYS A 381 10.47 53.75 -35.02
CA LYS A 381 10.29 53.76 -36.47
C LYS A 381 9.64 55.07 -36.92
N GLU A 382 8.53 55.48 -36.30
CA GLU A 382 7.83 56.72 -36.64
C GLU A 382 8.75 57.94 -36.56
N LEU A 383 9.54 58.05 -35.48
CA LEU A 383 10.48 59.14 -35.30
C LEU A 383 11.60 59.15 -36.36
N LEU A 384 12.17 57.98 -36.69
CA LEU A 384 13.21 57.83 -37.71
C LEU A 384 12.67 58.07 -39.13
N GLU A 385 11.51 57.52 -39.46
CA GLU A 385 10.86 57.69 -40.78
C GLU A 385 10.50 59.15 -41.02
N GLN A 386 9.93 59.83 -40.02
CA GLN A 386 9.62 61.26 -40.13
C GLN A 386 10.88 62.05 -40.47
N LYS A 387 11.99 61.85 -39.74
CA LYS A 387 13.23 62.59 -39.98
C LYS A 387 13.88 62.26 -41.34
N VAL A 388 13.80 61.01 -41.79
CA VAL A 388 14.32 60.61 -43.11
C VAL A 388 13.45 61.20 -44.23
N GLN A 389 12.13 61.20 -44.08
CA GLN A 389 11.20 61.70 -45.08
C GLN A 389 11.23 63.24 -45.22
N GLU A 390 11.38 63.97 -44.12
CA GLU A 390 11.57 65.44 -44.13
C GLU A 390 12.81 65.88 -44.93
N ASN A 391 13.78 64.99 -45.08
CA ASN A 391 15.07 65.24 -45.72
C ASN A 391 15.29 64.45 -47.02
N ASP A 392 14.24 63.80 -47.53
CA ASP A 392 14.31 63.04 -48.79
C ASP A 392 14.61 63.96 -49.98
N GLY A 393 15.58 63.58 -50.81
CA GLY A 393 16.07 64.37 -51.94
C GLY A 393 16.91 65.61 -51.60
N LYS A 394 17.24 65.86 -50.32
CA LYS A 394 18.17 66.93 -49.90
C LYS A 394 19.58 66.36 -49.71
N GLU A 395 20.61 67.15 -50.02
CA GLU A 395 21.99 66.79 -49.65
C GLU A 395 22.20 66.99 -48.14
N PRO A 396 22.83 66.04 -47.41
CA PRO A 396 23.09 66.17 -45.99
C PRO A 396 23.97 67.40 -45.70
N PRO A 397 23.56 68.29 -44.77
CA PRO A 397 24.36 69.46 -44.45
C PRO A 397 25.73 69.03 -43.90
N PRO A 398 26.84 69.66 -44.32
CA PRO A 398 28.15 69.39 -43.78
C PRO A 398 28.26 69.90 -42.33
N VAL A 399 28.87 69.09 -41.45
CA VAL A 399 29.04 69.43 -40.03
C VAL A 399 29.99 70.63 -39.80
N VAL A 400 30.92 70.89 -40.71
CA VAL A 400 31.85 72.04 -40.68
C VAL A 400 32.10 72.54 -42.10
N ASN A 401 31.90 73.83 -42.36
CA ASN A 401 32.36 74.49 -43.59
C ASN A 401 33.83 74.89 -43.43
N TYR A 402 34.74 74.16 -44.07
CA TYR A 402 36.11 74.64 -44.26
C TYR A 402 36.12 75.53 -45.52
N GLU A 403 36.57 76.78 -45.39
CA GLU A 403 36.70 77.71 -46.52
C GLU A 403 37.63 77.11 -47.61
N GLU A 404 37.21 77.21 -48.87
CA GLU A 404 37.99 76.79 -50.03
C GLU A 404 39.20 77.71 -50.24
N ASP A 405 40.42 77.18 -50.07
CA ASP A 405 41.63 77.84 -50.53
C ASP A 405 42.02 77.35 -51.93
N ALA A 406 41.95 78.27 -52.89
CA ALA A 406 42.22 78.04 -54.30
C ALA A 406 43.71 77.80 -54.60
N ARG A 407 44.04 76.76 -55.41
CA ARG A 407 44.90 76.81 -56.62
C ARG A 407 45.29 75.42 -57.19
N SER A 408 44.85 75.21 -58.44
CA SER A 408 45.65 74.79 -59.63
C SER A 408 46.22 73.36 -59.81
N VAL A 409 45.67 72.73 -60.86
CA VAL A 409 46.22 71.87 -61.95
C VAL A 409 46.79 70.44 -61.76
N THR A 410 46.24 69.57 -62.63
CA THR A 410 46.80 68.41 -63.36
C THR A 410 46.76 67.00 -62.77
N SER A 411 46.25 66.09 -63.63
CA SER A 411 46.79 64.75 -63.94
C SER A 411 46.27 63.52 -63.17
N MET A 412 45.51 62.72 -63.93
CA MET A 412 45.27 61.27 -63.93
C MET A 412 45.92 60.33 -62.89
N ASP A 413 45.08 59.35 -62.53
CA ASP A 413 45.31 57.91 -62.33
C ASP A 413 45.28 57.28 -60.93
N LYS A 414 44.59 56.12 -60.91
CA LYS A 414 44.19 55.26 -59.79
C LYS A 414 45.37 54.56 -59.10
N LYS A 415 45.32 54.42 -57.77
CA LYS A 415 45.26 53.14 -56.99
C LYS A 415 45.64 53.32 -55.52
N ASP A 416 44.74 52.85 -54.65
CA ASP A 416 44.98 51.95 -53.50
C ASP A 416 46.33 52.00 -52.76
N LYS A 417 46.34 52.36 -51.46
CA LYS A 417 46.24 51.43 -50.30
C LYS A 417 46.81 52.04 -48.99
N VAL A 418 46.28 51.56 -47.85
CA VAL A 418 46.94 51.38 -46.51
C VAL A 418 47.05 52.69 -45.70
N SER A 419 46.80 52.80 -44.37
CA SER A 419 46.50 51.87 -43.27
C SER A 419 46.43 52.64 -41.94
N ARG A 420 45.56 52.18 -41.01
CA ARG A 420 45.69 52.11 -39.53
C ARG A 420 46.12 53.36 -38.75
N PHE A 421 45.27 53.78 -37.81
CA PHE A 421 45.32 53.46 -36.37
C PHE A 421 44.00 53.99 -35.76
N ASP A 422 43.06 53.13 -35.34
CA ASP A 422 42.91 52.56 -33.99
C ASP A 422 43.04 53.63 -32.89
N THR A 423 41.97 54.08 -32.22
CA THR A 423 41.34 53.46 -31.04
C THR A 423 40.09 54.34 -30.75
N ILE A 424 38.84 53.89 -30.59
CA ILE A 424 38.18 53.36 -29.37
C ILE A 424 36.73 53.00 -29.78
N ARG A 425 36.28 51.74 -29.63
CA ARG A 425 34.86 51.38 -29.37
C ARG A 425 34.71 49.87 -29.08
N HIS A 426 34.60 49.54 -27.79
CA HIS A 426 33.64 48.54 -27.28
C HIS A 426 32.41 49.35 -26.84
N SER A 427 31.15 48.91 -26.85
CA SER A 427 30.44 47.62 -26.77
C SER A 427 29.15 47.80 -27.60
N ILE A 428 28.40 46.84 -28.15
CA ILE A 428 27.74 45.64 -27.63
C ILE A 428 27.27 44.90 -28.90
N ALA A 429 27.62 43.62 -29.09
CA ALA A 429 26.88 42.67 -29.92
C ALA A 429 27.52 41.29 -29.77
N GLY A 430 27.09 40.56 -28.74
CA GLY A 430 27.19 39.11 -28.73
C GLY A 430 25.84 38.54 -29.12
N ILE A 431 25.82 37.60 -30.06
CA ILE A 431 25.16 36.27 -30.02
C ILE A 431 25.03 35.75 -31.48
N ILE A 432 25.30 34.45 -31.63
CA ILE A 432 25.04 33.54 -32.77
C ILE A 432 26.10 33.45 -33.88
N ARG A 433 26.90 32.37 -33.84
CA ARG A 433 27.14 31.54 -35.03
C ARG A 433 27.38 30.07 -34.68
N SER A 434 26.69 29.22 -35.44
CA SER A 434 26.73 27.75 -35.47
C SER A 434 27.98 27.20 -36.16
N PRO A 435 28.33 25.91 -35.95
CA PRO A 435 29.21 25.22 -36.89
C PRO A 435 28.66 23.86 -37.37
N LYS A 436 28.90 23.54 -38.65
CA LYS A 436 28.89 22.18 -39.21
C LYS A 436 30.12 21.94 -40.09
N SER A 437 30.78 20.81 -39.82
CA SER A 437 31.58 19.91 -40.70
C SER A 437 32.85 20.49 -41.38
N VAL A 438 34.00 19.81 -41.43
CA VAL A 438 34.28 18.48 -42.04
C VAL A 438 35.62 17.90 -41.51
N LEU A 439 35.71 16.57 -41.59
CA LEU A 439 36.76 15.58 -41.26
C LEU A 439 38.25 15.96 -41.41
N GLY A 440 39.06 15.32 -40.56
CA GLY A 440 40.49 15.04 -40.78
C GLY A 440 41.12 14.23 -39.64
N SER A 441 41.40 12.94 -39.89
CA SER A 441 41.92 11.91 -38.98
C SER A 441 43.18 12.23 -38.18
N SER A 442 43.19 11.92 -36.88
CA SER A 442 44.20 11.04 -36.25
C SER A 442 43.80 10.72 -34.80
N SER A 443 43.99 9.46 -34.42
CA SER A 443 43.56 8.82 -33.19
C SER A 443 44.39 9.24 -31.97
N PHE A 444 43.80 9.95 -31.03
CA PHE A 444 44.19 9.99 -29.62
C PHE A 444 42.93 10.01 -28.76
N PHE A 445 42.80 9.07 -27.82
CA PHE A 445 41.69 9.02 -26.87
C PHE A 445 41.89 10.15 -25.85
N ASP A 446 41.16 11.25 -25.99
CA ASP A 446 41.10 12.29 -24.96
C ASP A 446 40.16 11.87 -23.82
N VAL A 447 40.71 11.88 -22.61
CA VAL A 447 39.99 11.65 -21.34
C VAL A 447 39.31 12.96 -20.95
N ILE A 448 38.00 13.07 -21.17
CA ILE A 448 37.18 14.19 -20.67
C ILE A 448 37.31 14.27 -19.14
N SER A 449 37.61 15.45 -18.61
CA SER A 449 37.69 15.73 -17.16
C SER A 449 36.38 15.36 -16.45
N THR A 450 36.46 14.68 -15.31
CA THR A 450 35.28 14.21 -14.55
C THR A 450 34.35 15.35 -14.11
N THR A 451 34.88 16.55 -13.91
CA THR A 451 34.12 17.77 -13.54
C THR A 451 33.13 18.26 -14.58
N GLU A 452 33.38 18.01 -15.87
CA GLU A 452 32.58 18.57 -16.98
C GLU A 452 31.35 17.71 -17.30
N LYS A 453 31.33 16.47 -16.80
CA LYS A 453 30.19 15.55 -17.02
C LYS A 453 28.98 15.98 -16.19
N PRO A 454 27.76 15.99 -16.77
CA PRO A 454 26.54 16.22 -16.04
C PRO A 454 26.40 15.28 -14.82
N LEU A 455 25.68 15.73 -13.78
CA LEU A 455 25.50 14.95 -12.54
C LEU A 455 24.98 13.51 -12.80
N ALA A 456 24.05 13.36 -13.73
CA ALA A 456 23.47 12.06 -14.10
C ALA A 456 24.52 11.05 -14.60
N GLU A 457 25.59 11.53 -15.23
CA GLU A 457 26.68 10.74 -15.82
C GLU A 457 27.81 10.45 -14.82
N GLN A 458 27.77 11.04 -13.62
CA GLN A 458 28.77 10.77 -12.59
C GLN A 458 28.65 9.33 -12.08
N ASP A 459 29.79 8.65 -11.97
CA ASP A 459 29.84 7.24 -11.57
C ASP A 459 29.41 7.05 -10.10
N TRP A 460 29.60 8.07 -9.25
CA TRP A 460 29.20 8.09 -7.83
C TRP A 460 27.81 8.69 -7.58
N TYR A 461 27.08 9.09 -8.63
CA TYR A 461 25.70 9.55 -8.52
C TYR A 461 24.72 8.40 -8.77
N HIS A 462 23.96 7.99 -7.75
CA HIS A 462 23.07 6.82 -7.80
C HIS A 462 21.60 7.19 -8.02
N GLY A 463 21.29 8.44 -8.34
CA GLY A 463 19.93 8.86 -8.64
C GLY A 463 18.97 8.75 -7.45
N ALA A 464 17.77 8.26 -7.71
CA ALA A 464 16.68 8.14 -6.76
C ALA A 464 16.73 6.87 -5.90
N ILE A 465 17.92 6.35 -5.54
CA ILE A 465 18.00 5.19 -4.63
C ILE A 465 17.51 5.52 -3.21
N PRO A 466 16.79 4.59 -2.53
CA PRO A 466 16.38 4.75 -1.14
C PRO A 466 17.55 4.97 -0.17
N ARG A 467 17.32 5.71 0.93
CA ARG A 467 18.34 5.93 1.98
C ARG A 467 18.96 4.62 2.51
N ILE A 468 18.16 3.59 2.72
CA ILE A 468 18.62 2.30 3.22
C ILE A 468 19.50 1.59 2.18
N GLU A 469 19.14 1.66 0.90
CA GLU A 469 19.98 1.11 -0.19
C GLU A 469 21.34 1.82 -0.24
N ALA A 470 21.36 3.14 -0.07
CA ALA A 470 22.61 3.89 0.04
C ALA A 470 23.46 3.43 1.23
N GLN A 471 22.85 3.08 2.38
CA GLN A 471 23.59 2.60 3.55
C GLN A 471 24.24 1.24 3.33
N GLU A 472 23.60 0.35 2.56
CA GLU A 472 24.13 -0.97 2.19
C GLU A 472 25.32 -0.88 1.21
N LEU A 473 25.31 0.14 0.35
CA LEU A 473 26.41 0.41 -0.59
C LEU A 473 27.65 0.98 0.10
N LEU A 474 27.48 1.61 1.27
CA LEU A 474 28.56 2.21 2.06
C LEU A 474 29.17 1.18 3.03
N LYS A 475 30.27 0.55 2.62
CA LYS A 475 30.82 -0.63 3.29
C LYS A 475 32.03 -0.33 4.17
N GLN A 476 32.86 0.63 3.79
CA GLN A 476 34.12 0.95 4.48
C GLN A 476 34.29 2.46 4.74
N GLN A 477 35.13 2.78 5.72
CA GLN A 477 35.36 4.16 6.15
C GLN A 477 35.72 5.07 4.97
N GLY A 478 35.01 6.20 4.87
CA GLY A 478 35.18 7.21 3.83
C GLY A 478 34.53 6.89 2.49
N ASP A 479 33.82 5.76 2.37
CA ASP A 479 32.91 5.52 1.25
C ASP A 479 31.89 6.64 1.16
N PHE A 480 31.62 7.13 -0.05
CA PHE A 480 30.58 8.11 -0.30
C PHE A 480 29.86 7.91 -1.63
N LEU A 481 28.63 8.41 -1.69
CA LEU A 481 27.85 8.54 -2.92
C LEU A 481 26.89 9.72 -2.82
N VAL A 482 26.43 10.21 -3.97
CA VAL A 482 25.37 11.23 -4.05
C VAL A 482 24.10 10.61 -4.62
N ARG A 483 22.96 11.04 -4.10
CA ARG A 483 21.64 10.60 -4.51
C ARG A 483 20.65 11.75 -4.42
N GLU A 484 19.52 11.62 -5.10
CA GLU A 484 18.38 12.52 -4.91
C GLU A 484 17.66 12.21 -3.57
N SER A 485 17.18 13.26 -2.91
CA SER A 485 16.41 13.16 -1.67
C SER A 485 15.01 12.62 -1.97
N HIS A 486 14.48 11.79 -1.07
CA HIS A 486 13.11 11.31 -1.19
C HIS A 486 12.16 12.31 -0.55
N GLY A 487 11.11 12.72 -1.27
CA GLY A 487 10.06 13.61 -0.77
C GLY A 487 10.20 15.09 -1.17
N LYS A 488 11.34 15.48 -1.76
CA LYS A 488 11.56 16.82 -2.34
C LYS A 488 12.36 16.69 -3.64
N PRO A 489 11.70 16.61 -4.81
CA PRO A 489 12.37 16.59 -6.10
C PRO A 489 13.34 17.78 -6.23
N GLY A 490 14.55 17.53 -6.73
CA GLY A 490 15.59 18.55 -6.87
C GLY A 490 16.45 18.82 -5.62
N GLU A 491 16.16 18.21 -4.47
CA GLU A 491 17.07 18.20 -3.31
C GLU A 491 18.03 17.01 -3.42
N TYR A 492 19.34 17.23 -3.21
CA TYR A 492 20.37 16.20 -3.32
C TYR A 492 21.01 15.90 -1.97
N VAL A 493 21.45 14.66 -1.77
CA VAL A 493 22.04 14.19 -0.52
C VAL A 493 23.35 13.47 -0.78
N LEU A 494 24.41 13.91 -0.11
CA LEU A 494 25.67 13.19 0.02
C LEU A 494 25.56 12.20 1.18
N SER A 495 25.76 10.91 0.91
CA SER A 495 25.79 9.86 1.93
C SER A 495 27.22 9.36 2.11
N VAL A 496 27.72 9.29 3.35
CA VAL A 496 29.12 8.96 3.67
C VAL A 496 29.18 8.00 4.86
N PHE A 497 30.10 7.02 4.84
CA PHE A 497 30.39 6.21 6.02
C PHE A 497 31.59 6.78 6.77
N SER A 498 31.37 7.25 8.00
CA SER A 498 32.42 7.80 8.86
C SER A 498 32.23 7.43 10.32
N ASP A 499 33.30 7.01 10.99
CA ASP A 499 33.37 6.71 12.43
C ASP A 499 32.36 5.64 12.85
N GLY A 500 32.22 4.61 12.01
CA GLY A 500 31.25 3.54 12.23
C GLY A 500 29.79 3.97 12.01
N GLN A 501 29.53 5.20 11.52
CA GLN A 501 28.19 5.71 11.25
C GLN A 501 27.97 6.09 9.78
N ARG A 502 26.80 5.75 9.23
CA ARG A 502 26.37 6.20 7.89
C ARG A 502 25.67 7.55 8.03
N ARG A 503 26.38 8.62 7.66
CA ARG A 503 25.93 10.01 7.75
C ARG A 503 25.36 10.47 6.42
N HIS A 504 24.42 11.42 6.47
CA HIS A 504 23.76 11.96 5.29
C HIS A 504 23.71 13.49 5.39
N PHE A 505 24.21 14.17 4.37
CA PHE A 505 24.31 15.62 4.29
C PHE A 505 23.47 16.13 3.13
N ILE A 506 22.52 17.01 3.41
CA ILE A 506 21.74 17.68 2.37
C ILE A 506 22.66 18.69 1.66
N ILE A 507 22.68 18.63 0.34
CA ILE A 507 23.38 19.61 -0.50
C ILE A 507 22.44 20.80 -0.67
N GLN A 508 22.83 21.95 -0.14
CA GLN A 508 22.04 23.17 -0.20
C GLN A 508 22.22 23.85 -1.55
N TYR A 509 21.15 24.43 -2.08
CA TYR A 509 21.19 25.27 -3.27
C TYR A 509 20.72 26.69 -2.90
N ALA A 510 21.62 27.65 -2.96
CA ALA A 510 21.37 29.06 -2.63
C ALA A 510 22.28 29.96 -3.46
N ASP A 511 21.81 31.15 -3.84
CA ASP A 511 22.54 32.11 -4.71
C ASP A 511 23.04 31.48 -6.04
N ASN A 512 22.23 30.59 -6.64
CA ASN A 512 22.61 29.80 -7.81
C ASN A 512 23.87 28.94 -7.65
N GLN A 513 24.18 28.51 -6.41
CA GLN A 513 25.34 27.68 -6.09
C GLN A 513 25.01 26.55 -5.11
N TYR A 514 25.65 25.40 -5.30
CA TYR A 514 25.60 24.23 -4.43
C TYR A 514 26.67 24.28 -3.34
N ARG A 515 26.29 23.99 -2.09
CA ARG A 515 27.20 24.04 -0.93
C ARG A 515 26.78 23.10 0.22
N PHE A 516 27.74 22.81 1.11
CA PHE A 516 27.49 22.25 2.44
C PHE A 516 27.58 23.36 3.51
N GLU A 517 28.79 23.63 4.00
CA GLU A 517 29.16 24.80 4.82
C GLU A 517 30.29 25.56 4.09
N GLY A 518 30.09 26.84 3.77
CA GLY A 518 31.13 27.71 3.18
C GLY A 518 30.96 27.99 1.68
N THR A 519 32.02 27.75 0.90
CA THR A 519 32.11 28.12 -0.53
C THR A 519 31.07 27.37 -1.38
N GLY A 520 30.37 28.11 -2.24
CA GLY A 520 29.43 27.54 -3.20
C GLY A 520 30.06 27.26 -4.56
N PHE A 521 29.47 26.30 -5.28
CA PHE A 521 29.92 25.89 -6.60
C PHE A 521 28.74 25.86 -7.60
N PRO A 522 28.96 26.21 -8.87
CA PRO A 522 27.93 26.16 -9.90
C PRO A 522 27.29 24.77 -10.11
N THR A 523 28.03 23.68 -9.88
CA THR A 523 27.52 22.31 -10.08
C THR A 523 27.91 21.38 -8.92
N ILE A 524 27.06 20.36 -8.67
CA ILE A 524 27.35 19.31 -7.67
C ILE A 524 28.65 18.56 -7.98
N PRO A 525 28.97 18.16 -9.23
CA PRO A 525 30.28 17.59 -9.55
C PRO A 525 31.46 18.44 -9.09
N GLN A 526 31.41 19.77 -9.29
CA GLN A 526 32.47 20.68 -8.84
C GLN A 526 32.56 20.75 -7.31
N LEU A 527 31.43 20.79 -6.61
CA LEU A 527 31.38 20.74 -5.15
C LEU A 527 32.04 19.46 -4.61
N ILE A 528 31.64 18.30 -5.15
CA ILE A 528 32.16 16.99 -4.71
C ILE A 528 33.66 16.87 -5.04
N GLU A 529 34.07 17.27 -6.23
CA GLU A 529 35.46 17.28 -6.67
C GLU A 529 36.34 18.15 -5.74
N HIS A 530 35.86 19.33 -5.36
CA HIS A 530 36.56 20.21 -4.43
C HIS A 530 36.80 19.52 -3.07
N HIS A 531 35.75 19.01 -2.43
CA HIS A 531 35.89 18.32 -1.14
C HIS A 531 36.71 17.03 -1.22
N TYR A 532 36.60 16.31 -2.34
CA TYR A 532 37.34 15.08 -2.58
C TYR A 532 38.82 15.30 -2.82
N THR A 533 39.22 16.34 -3.55
CA THR A 533 40.63 16.63 -3.90
C THR A 533 41.34 17.37 -2.79
N THR A 534 40.72 18.42 -2.22
CA THR A 534 41.33 19.24 -1.16
C THR A 534 41.28 18.58 0.21
N LYS A 535 40.48 17.51 0.36
CA LYS A 535 40.18 16.86 1.65
C LYS A 535 39.57 17.79 2.69
N GLN A 536 38.94 18.87 2.24
CA GLN A 536 38.17 19.75 3.10
C GLN A 536 37.00 19.00 3.73
N VAL A 537 36.83 19.17 5.04
CA VAL A 537 35.71 18.58 5.78
C VAL A 537 34.36 19.08 5.27
N ILE A 538 33.36 18.19 5.23
CA ILE A 538 32.00 18.52 4.76
C ILE A 538 31.32 19.55 5.67
N THR A 539 31.44 19.37 6.98
CA THR A 539 31.06 20.38 7.99
C THR A 539 32.07 20.39 9.13
N LYS A 540 32.29 21.55 9.74
CA LYS A 540 33.26 21.68 10.85
C LYS A 540 32.90 20.77 12.03
N LYS A 541 31.61 20.64 12.32
CA LYS A 541 31.08 19.81 13.40
C LYS A 541 31.23 18.32 13.13
N SER A 542 31.10 17.89 11.87
CA SER A 542 31.13 16.45 11.54
C SER A 542 32.54 15.90 11.39
N GLY A 543 33.50 16.73 10.94
CA GLY A 543 34.87 16.30 10.63
C GLY A 543 34.98 15.32 9.45
N VAL A 544 33.90 15.11 8.69
CA VAL A 544 33.85 14.08 7.63
C VAL A 544 34.65 14.53 6.41
N VAL A 545 35.47 13.61 5.88
CA VAL A 545 36.27 13.81 4.65
C VAL A 545 35.91 12.74 3.63
N LEU A 546 35.86 13.11 2.34
CA LEU A 546 35.57 12.18 1.25
C LEU A 546 36.82 11.39 0.83
N LEU A 547 36.75 10.06 0.88
CA LEU A 547 37.89 9.19 0.59
C LEU A 547 37.66 8.27 -0.60
N ASN A 548 36.51 7.59 -0.68
CA ASN A 548 36.28 6.53 -1.67
C ASN A 548 34.92 6.73 -2.37
N PRO A 549 34.88 7.12 -3.66
CA PRO A 549 33.61 7.20 -4.39
C PRO A 549 33.06 5.79 -4.62
N VAL A 550 31.82 5.54 -4.19
CA VAL A 550 31.11 4.30 -4.48
C VAL A 550 30.53 4.38 -5.88
N VAL A 551 31.13 3.65 -6.81
CA VAL A 551 30.73 3.65 -8.23
C VAL A 551 29.51 2.76 -8.49
N LYS A 552 28.65 3.21 -9.40
CA LYS A 552 27.55 2.40 -9.94
C LYS A 552 28.06 1.16 -10.66
N ASP A 553 27.38 0.04 -10.48
CA ASP A 553 27.62 -1.16 -11.27
C ASP A 553 27.04 -0.99 -12.69
N LYS A 554 27.87 -0.50 -13.60
CA LYS A 554 27.50 -0.19 -15.00
C LYS A 554 26.87 -1.37 -15.74
N LYS A 555 27.09 -2.62 -15.28
CA LYS A 555 26.49 -3.80 -15.88
C LYS A 555 24.97 -3.81 -15.78
N TRP A 556 24.41 -3.27 -14.68
CA TRP A 556 22.99 -3.40 -14.38
C TRP A 556 22.22 -2.08 -14.38
N VAL A 557 22.92 -0.94 -14.43
CA VAL A 557 22.27 0.36 -14.48
C VAL A 557 21.79 0.62 -15.92
N LEU A 558 20.50 0.89 -16.06
CA LEU A 558 19.89 1.39 -17.29
C LEU A 558 19.38 2.81 -17.07
N ASN A 559 19.41 3.64 -18.12
CA ASN A 559 18.73 4.93 -18.06
C ASN A 559 17.26 4.75 -18.47
N HIS A 560 16.39 5.61 -17.97
CA HIS A 560 14.97 5.59 -18.34
C HIS A 560 14.79 5.84 -19.83
N GLU A 561 15.67 6.62 -20.45
CA GLU A 561 15.68 6.91 -21.89
C GLU A 561 16.00 5.67 -22.73
N ASP A 562 16.60 4.64 -22.13
CA ASP A 562 16.93 3.38 -22.80
C ASP A 562 15.72 2.43 -22.89
N VAL A 563 14.62 2.74 -22.21
CA VAL A 563 13.44 1.88 -22.05
C VAL A 563 12.19 2.63 -22.51
N THR A 564 11.50 2.11 -23.53
CA THR A 564 10.18 2.61 -23.92
C THR A 564 9.10 1.69 -23.35
N LEU A 565 8.20 2.23 -22.52
CA LEU A 565 7.04 1.50 -22.00
C LEU A 565 5.93 1.39 -23.06
N ALA A 566 5.22 0.28 -23.05
CA ALA A 566 4.10 -0.02 -23.94
C ALA A 566 2.88 -0.48 -23.12
N GLU A 567 2.24 -1.58 -23.51
CA GLU A 567 1.01 -2.09 -22.88
C GLU A 567 1.23 -2.60 -21.44
N LEU A 568 0.22 -2.43 -20.60
CA LEU A 568 0.17 -2.97 -19.24
C LEU A 568 0.00 -4.50 -19.29
N LEU A 569 0.93 -5.24 -18.72
CA LEU A 569 0.89 -6.71 -18.60
C LEU A 569 0.20 -7.17 -17.31
N GLY A 570 0.35 -6.42 -16.23
CA GLY A 570 -0.21 -6.80 -14.93
C GLY A 570 0.00 -5.76 -13.83
N LYS A 571 -0.52 -6.04 -12.64
CA LYS A 571 -0.36 -5.22 -11.44
C LYS A 571 0.16 -6.10 -10.31
N GLY A 572 1.31 -5.75 -9.74
CA GLY A 572 1.92 -6.41 -8.60
C GLY A 572 1.78 -5.59 -7.31
N ASN A 573 2.41 -6.07 -6.23
CA ASN A 573 2.34 -5.44 -4.90
C ASN A 573 2.97 -4.03 -4.84
N PHE A 574 3.92 -3.74 -5.73
CA PHE A 574 4.68 -2.48 -5.73
C PHE A 574 4.25 -1.50 -6.82
N GLY A 575 3.47 -1.96 -7.80
CA GLY A 575 3.14 -1.17 -8.97
C GLY A 575 2.76 -2.01 -10.18
N GLU A 576 2.69 -1.34 -11.31
CA GLU A 576 2.34 -1.88 -12.60
C GLU A 576 3.52 -2.64 -13.24
N VAL A 577 3.21 -3.66 -14.06
CA VAL A 577 4.16 -4.36 -14.91
C VAL A 577 3.80 -4.05 -16.35
N TYR A 578 4.70 -3.39 -17.08
CA TYR A 578 4.50 -3.05 -18.48
C TYR A 578 5.33 -3.97 -19.37
N LYS A 579 4.85 -4.17 -20.59
CA LYS A 579 5.71 -4.53 -21.71
C LYS A 579 6.52 -3.31 -22.07
N GLY A 580 7.78 -3.50 -22.42
CA GLY A 580 8.63 -2.45 -22.91
C GLY A 580 9.55 -2.92 -24.01
N THR A 581 10.30 -1.98 -24.56
CA THR A 581 11.28 -2.22 -25.60
C THR A 581 12.52 -1.41 -25.28
N LEU A 582 13.69 -2.05 -25.32
CA LEU A 582 14.98 -1.36 -25.21
C LEU A 582 15.33 -0.62 -26.52
N LYS A 583 16.32 0.29 -26.45
CA LYS A 583 16.83 1.01 -27.64
C LYS A 583 17.22 0.09 -28.80
N ASP A 584 17.79 -1.06 -28.50
CA ASP A 584 18.21 -2.09 -29.47
C ASP A 584 17.04 -2.96 -29.99
N LYS A 585 15.79 -2.60 -29.65
CA LYS A 585 14.54 -3.30 -29.98
C LYS A 585 14.31 -4.62 -29.23
N THR A 586 15.11 -4.94 -28.22
CA THR A 586 14.87 -6.10 -27.36
C THR A 586 13.58 -5.91 -26.55
N PRO A 587 12.60 -6.83 -26.62
CA PRO A 587 11.39 -6.77 -25.82
C PRO A 587 11.66 -7.13 -24.36
N VAL A 588 11.08 -6.38 -23.43
CA VAL A 588 11.32 -6.50 -21.98
C VAL A 588 10.04 -6.41 -21.18
N ALA A 589 10.07 -6.93 -19.95
CA ALA A 589 9.06 -6.69 -18.92
C ALA A 589 9.62 -5.64 -17.94
N VAL A 590 8.84 -4.59 -17.68
CA VAL A 590 9.24 -3.47 -16.83
C VAL A 590 8.32 -3.38 -15.62
N LYS A 591 8.84 -3.75 -14.45
CA LYS A 591 8.15 -3.58 -13.17
C LYS A 591 8.41 -2.18 -12.66
N THR A 592 7.36 -1.42 -12.36
CA THR A 592 7.47 -0.06 -11.81
C THR A 592 7.24 -0.06 -10.31
N CYS A 593 7.89 0.85 -9.60
CA CYS A 593 7.61 1.13 -8.20
C CYS A 593 6.89 2.47 -8.09
N LYS A 594 5.70 2.48 -7.48
CA LYS A 594 4.95 3.72 -7.26
C LYS A 594 5.67 4.66 -6.29
N GLU A 595 5.59 5.96 -6.57
CA GLU A 595 6.29 7.00 -5.82
C GLU A 595 5.74 7.21 -4.41
N ASP A 596 4.46 6.96 -4.20
CA ASP A 596 3.74 7.16 -2.92
C ASP A 596 3.90 5.97 -1.94
N LEU A 597 4.61 4.91 -2.33
CA LEU A 597 4.80 3.75 -1.46
C LEU A 597 5.70 4.05 -0.25
N PRO A 598 5.39 3.45 0.92
CA PRO A 598 6.28 3.47 2.08
C PRO A 598 7.70 2.98 1.74
N GLN A 599 8.70 3.59 2.37
CA GLN A 599 10.11 3.30 2.10
C GLN A 599 10.46 1.82 2.26
N GLU A 600 9.86 1.14 3.22
CA GLU A 600 10.03 -0.31 3.46
C GLU A 600 9.61 -1.15 2.25
N LEU A 601 8.56 -0.75 1.53
CA LEU A 601 8.11 -1.45 0.33
C LEU A 601 9.02 -1.15 -0.86
N LYS A 602 9.52 0.09 -0.99
CA LYS A 602 10.51 0.45 -2.02
C LYS A 602 11.84 -0.32 -1.87
N ILE A 603 12.26 -0.57 -0.63
CA ILE A 603 13.43 -1.40 -0.33
C ILE A 603 13.16 -2.85 -0.74
N LYS A 604 11.98 -3.38 -0.44
CA LYS A 604 11.58 -4.72 -0.89
C LYS A 604 11.53 -4.80 -2.42
N PHE A 605 11.10 -3.75 -3.10
CA PHE A 605 11.12 -3.68 -4.56
C PHE A 605 12.55 -3.83 -5.11
N LEU A 606 13.52 -3.04 -4.64
CA LEU A 606 14.92 -3.17 -5.09
C LEU A 606 15.58 -4.49 -4.66
N SER A 607 15.08 -5.13 -3.59
CA SER A 607 15.59 -6.43 -3.14
C SER A 607 15.42 -7.53 -4.21
N GLU A 608 14.38 -7.45 -5.04
CA GLU A 608 14.16 -8.36 -6.17
C GLU A 608 15.28 -8.27 -7.20
N ALA A 609 15.67 -7.05 -7.59
CA ALA A 609 16.79 -6.86 -8.50
C ALA A 609 18.10 -7.34 -7.88
N ARG A 610 18.34 -7.07 -6.59
CA ARG A 610 19.55 -7.52 -5.89
C ARG A 610 19.71 -9.04 -5.89
N ILE A 611 18.61 -9.76 -5.72
CA ILE A 611 18.59 -11.23 -5.79
C ILE A 611 18.85 -11.69 -7.23
N LEU A 612 18.12 -11.15 -8.21
CA LEU A 612 18.23 -11.58 -9.60
C LEU A 612 19.57 -11.25 -10.26
N LYS A 613 20.29 -10.21 -9.84
CA LYS A 613 21.66 -9.89 -10.32
C LYS A 613 22.64 -11.07 -10.21
N GLN A 614 22.40 -11.96 -9.25
CA GLN A 614 23.29 -13.08 -8.93
C GLN A 614 22.93 -14.36 -9.70
N TYR A 615 21.81 -14.37 -10.42
CA TYR A 615 21.21 -15.58 -10.97
C TYR A 615 21.25 -15.62 -12.49
N ASP A 616 21.66 -16.77 -13.02
CA ASP A 616 21.63 -17.07 -14.44
C ASP A 616 21.27 -18.55 -14.60
N HIS A 617 20.01 -18.83 -14.88
CA HIS A 617 19.50 -20.19 -15.01
C HIS A 617 18.29 -20.21 -15.97
N PRO A 618 18.14 -21.21 -16.85
CA PRO A 618 17.09 -21.24 -17.87
C PRO A 618 15.65 -21.23 -17.32
N ASN A 619 15.45 -21.64 -16.08
CA ASN A 619 14.14 -21.67 -15.41
C ASN A 619 13.95 -20.55 -14.37
N ILE A 620 14.78 -19.51 -14.39
CA ILE A 620 14.62 -18.30 -13.57
C ILE A 620 14.51 -17.11 -14.53
N VAL A 621 13.60 -16.17 -14.25
CA VAL A 621 13.49 -14.94 -15.06
C VAL A 621 14.79 -14.15 -14.98
N LYS A 622 15.30 -13.72 -16.14
CA LYS A 622 16.55 -12.99 -16.25
C LYS A 622 16.34 -11.50 -16.01
N LEU A 623 17.11 -10.93 -15.08
CA LEU A 623 17.25 -9.48 -14.96
C LEU A 623 18.07 -8.95 -16.14
N ILE A 624 17.62 -7.85 -16.71
CA ILE A 624 18.34 -7.12 -17.75
C ILE A 624 18.99 -5.87 -17.15
N GLY A 625 18.25 -5.11 -16.33
CA GLY A 625 18.80 -3.96 -15.64
C GLY A 625 17.81 -3.26 -14.71
N VAL A 626 18.25 -2.17 -14.10
CA VAL A 626 17.48 -1.38 -13.13
C VAL A 626 17.65 0.10 -13.49
N CYS A 627 16.54 0.83 -13.59
CA CYS A 627 16.56 2.27 -13.80
C CYS A 627 16.29 2.96 -12.47
N THR A 628 17.36 3.38 -11.78
CA THR A 628 17.28 4.10 -10.49
C THR A 628 17.58 5.58 -10.63
N GLN A 629 17.88 6.07 -11.83
CA GLN A 629 18.43 7.42 -12.06
C GLN A 629 17.42 8.53 -11.76
N ARG A 630 16.13 8.25 -11.93
CA ARG A 630 14.99 9.08 -11.54
C ARG A 630 13.80 8.23 -11.12
N GLN A 631 12.77 8.86 -10.57
CA GLN A 631 11.48 8.22 -10.37
C GLN A 631 10.64 8.21 -11.68
N PRO A 632 9.71 7.25 -11.83
CA PRO A 632 9.54 6.05 -11.03
C PRO A 632 10.68 5.03 -11.29
N ILE A 633 11.13 4.31 -10.25
CA ILE A 633 12.19 3.29 -10.39
C ILE A 633 11.67 2.09 -11.22
N TYR A 634 12.50 1.58 -12.14
CA TYR A 634 12.20 0.39 -12.95
C TYR A 634 13.11 -0.79 -12.64
N ILE A 635 12.53 -2.00 -12.63
CA ILE A 635 13.24 -3.28 -12.76
C ILE A 635 12.89 -3.85 -14.12
N VAL A 636 13.90 -3.97 -14.99
CA VAL A 636 13.78 -4.43 -16.37
C VAL A 636 14.24 -5.88 -16.45
N MET A 637 13.34 -6.76 -16.88
CA MET A 637 13.54 -8.20 -16.99
C MET A 637 13.25 -8.68 -18.41
N GLU A 638 13.68 -9.90 -18.74
CA GLU A 638 13.28 -10.53 -19.99
C GLU A 638 11.75 -10.62 -20.11
N LEU A 639 11.22 -10.34 -21.31
CA LEU A 639 9.79 -10.56 -21.57
C LEU A 639 9.55 -12.05 -21.85
N VAL A 640 8.75 -12.69 -21.00
CA VAL A 640 8.34 -14.09 -21.19
C VAL A 640 6.96 -14.12 -21.86
N PRO A 641 6.86 -14.47 -23.17
CA PRO A 641 5.69 -14.11 -23.99
C PRO A 641 4.41 -14.88 -23.68
N GLY A 642 4.48 -16.07 -23.07
CA GLY A 642 3.30 -16.87 -22.73
C GLY A 642 2.57 -16.41 -21.47
N GLY A 643 3.07 -15.39 -20.78
CA GLY A 643 2.46 -14.82 -19.58
C GLY A 643 2.54 -15.74 -18.37
N ASP A 644 1.69 -15.49 -17.37
CA ASP A 644 1.68 -16.28 -16.13
C ASP A 644 1.12 -17.69 -16.34
N PHE A 645 1.71 -18.64 -15.61
CA PHE A 645 1.45 -20.06 -15.78
C PHE A 645 0.04 -20.45 -15.32
N LEU A 646 -0.55 -19.75 -14.34
CA LEU A 646 -1.93 -20.00 -13.90
C LEU A 646 -2.93 -19.69 -15.02
N SER A 647 -2.81 -18.51 -15.63
CA SER A 647 -3.62 -18.12 -16.79
C SER A 647 -3.38 -19.05 -17.98
N PHE A 648 -2.12 -19.43 -18.21
CA PHE A 648 -1.76 -20.38 -19.27
C PHE A 648 -2.44 -21.74 -19.08
N LEU A 649 -2.38 -22.34 -17.88
CA LEU A 649 -3.03 -23.61 -17.56
C LEU A 649 -4.53 -23.57 -17.83
N ARG A 650 -5.20 -22.49 -17.41
CA ARG A 650 -6.66 -22.31 -17.59
C ARG A 650 -7.04 -22.13 -19.06
N LYS A 651 -6.26 -21.33 -19.80
CA LYS A 651 -6.50 -21.03 -21.21
C LYS A 651 -6.25 -22.25 -22.11
N LYS A 652 -5.27 -23.09 -21.75
CA LYS A 652 -4.82 -24.23 -22.55
C LYS A 652 -5.25 -25.60 -22.00
N LYS A 653 -6.15 -25.63 -21.01
CA LYS A 653 -6.56 -26.84 -20.27
C LYS A 653 -6.91 -28.04 -21.16
N ASP A 654 -7.54 -27.79 -22.32
CA ASP A 654 -8.00 -28.85 -23.24
C ASP A 654 -6.91 -29.34 -24.20
N GLU A 655 -5.82 -28.56 -24.36
CA GLU A 655 -4.67 -28.88 -25.23
C GLU A 655 -3.52 -29.55 -24.45
N LEU A 656 -3.47 -29.35 -23.13
CA LEU A 656 -2.35 -29.77 -22.28
C LEU A 656 -2.36 -31.27 -21.99
N LYS A 657 -1.30 -31.94 -22.43
CA LYS A 657 -1.06 -33.36 -22.15
C LYS A 657 -0.27 -33.53 -20.86
N THR A 658 -0.47 -34.67 -20.19
CA THR A 658 0.25 -35.04 -18.95
C THR A 658 1.77 -34.89 -19.07
N LYS A 659 2.36 -35.31 -20.20
CA LYS A 659 3.80 -35.16 -20.46
C LYS A 659 4.28 -33.71 -20.38
N GLN A 660 3.46 -32.77 -20.85
CA GLN A 660 3.77 -31.34 -20.82
C GLN A 660 3.64 -30.78 -19.40
N LEU A 661 2.62 -31.21 -18.64
CA LEU A 661 2.47 -30.85 -17.22
C LEU A 661 3.67 -31.34 -16.38
N VAL A 662 4.15 -32.56 -16.64
CA VAL A 662 5.38 -33.10 -16.00
C VAL A 662 6.61 -32.30 -16.43
N LYS A 663 6.70 -31.86 -17.69
CA LYS A 663 7.79 -30.98 -18.14
C LYS A 663 7.78 -29.64 -17.40
N PHE A 664 6.62 -28.98 -17.26
CA PHE A 664 6.52 -27.72 -16.51
C PHE A 664 6.92 -27.90 -15.04
N SER A 665 6.51 -29.01 -14.43
CA SER A 665 6.89 -29.38 -13.07
C SER A 665 8.40 -29.57 -12.93
N LEU A 666 9.04 -30.22 -13.91
CA LEU A 666 10.49 -30.42 -13.95
C LEU A 666 11.24 -29.10 -14.12
N ASP A 667 10.77 -28.23 -15.02
CA ASP A 667 11.34 -26.91 -15.25
C ASP A 667 11.28 -26.06 -13.95
N ALA A 668 10.14 -26.06 -13.24
CA ALA A 668 10.00 -25.42 -11.93
C ALA A 668 10.93 -26.03 -10.86
N ALA A 669 11.01 -27.37 -10.78
CA ALA A 669 11.90 -28.05 -9.83
C ALA A 669 13.37 -27.72 -10.11
N SER A 670 13.76 -27.61 -11.38
CA SER A 670 15.13 -27.21 -11.77
C SER A 670 15.45 -25.79 -11.33
N GLY A 671 14.51 -24.85 -11.50
CA GLY A 671 14.65 -23.49 -11.00
C GLY A 671 14.80 -23.44 -9.48
N MET A 672 13.93 -24.15 -8.74
CA MET A 672 14.00 -24.17 -7.28
C MET A 672 15.25 -24.88 -6.73
N ALA A 673 15.73 -25.94 -7.39
CA ALA A 673 17.00 -26.58 -7.02
C ALA A 673 18.19 -25.62 -7.21
N TYR A 674 18.16 -24.79 -8.26
CA TYR A 674 19.15 -23.75 -8.44
C TYR A 674 19.08 -22.69 -7.33
N LEU A 675 17.88 -22.22 -6.96
CA LEU A 675 17.70 -21.27 -5.86
C LEU A 675 18.17 -21.84 -4.51
N GLU A 676 17.83 -23.11 -4.22
CA GLU A 676 18.31 -23.84 -3.05
C GLU A 676 19.84 -23.87 -2.99
N SER A 677 20.52 -24.11 -4.12
CA SER A 677 21.99 -24.09 -4.20
C SER A 677 22.64 -22.72 -3.96
N LYS A 678 21.83 -21.65 -4.02
CA LYS A 678 22.24 -20.26 -3.76
C LYS A 678 21.78 -19.77 -2.38
N ASN A 679 21.27 -20.67 -1.55
CA ASN A 679 20.64 -20.37 -0.25
C ASN A 679 19.51 -19.31 -0.38
N CYS A 680 18.78 -19.36 -1.49
CA CYS A 680 17.69 -18.44 -1.77
C CYS A 680 16.35 -19.09 -1.43
N ILE A 681 15.61 -18.45 -0.51
CA ILE A 681 14.26 -18.85 -0.12
C ILE A 681 13.28 -17.95 -0.88
N HIS A 682 12.44 -18.53 -1.74
CA HIS A 682 11.54 -17.81 -2.64
C HIS A 682 10.36 -17.17 -1.91
N ARG A 683 9.70 -17.94 -1.01
CA ARG A 683 8.59 -17.54 -0.12
C ARG A 683 7.23 -17.28 -0.76
N ASP A 684 7.16 -17.08 -2.07
CA ASP A 684 5.89 -16.93 -2.81
C ASP A 684 5.84 -17.76 -4.10
N LEU A 685 6.24 -19.05 -4.01
CA LEU A 685 6.18 -19.95 -5.16
C LEU A 685 4.73 -20.39 -5.41
N ALA A 686 4.19 -20.04 -6.58
CA ALA A 686 2.83 -20.35 -7.01
C ALA A 686 2.72 -20.32 -8.55
N ALA A 687 1.66 -20.90 -9.12
CA ALA A 687 1.47 -20.88 -10.58
C ALA A 687 1.35 -19.45 -11.13
N ARG A 688 0.76 -18.51 -10.38
CA ARG A 688 0.69 -17.08 -10.77
C ARG A 688 2.05 -16.37 -10.86
N ASN A 689 3.07 -16.91 -10.18
CA ASN A 689 4.43 -16.35 -10.12
C ASN A 689 5.42 -17.16 -10.97
N CYS A 690 4.92 -18.08 -11.79
CA CYS A 690 5.69 -18.74 -12.84
C CYS A 690 5.24 -18.18 -14.20
N LEU A 691 6.17 -18.08 -15.15
CA LEU A 691 5.92 -17.60 -16.50
C LEU A 691 6.22 -18.70 -17.52
N VAL A 692 5.50 -18.70 -18.65
CA VAL A 692 5.71 -19.68 -19.72
C VAL A 692 6.35 -19.01 -20.94
N GLY A 693 7.58 -19.38 -21.25
CA GLY A 693 8.33 -18.88 -22.39
C GLY A 693 8.06 -19.64 -23.68
N GLU A 694 8.82 -19.28 -24.70
CA GLU A 694 8.83 -20.01 -25.97
C GLU A 694 9.17 -21.49 -25.76
N SER A 695 8.66 -22.36 -26.64
CA SER A 695 8.83 -23.82 -26.55
C SER A 695 8.33 -24.43 -25.21
N ASN A 696 7.40 -23.77 -24.53
CA ASN A 696 6.81 -24.22 -23.26
C ASN A 696 7.86 -24.43 -22.16
N ILE A 697 8.84 -23.53 -22.05
CA ILE A 697 9.80 -23.50 -20.94
C ILE A 697 9.18 -22.70 -19.79
N LEU A 698 9.09 -23.29 -18.60
CA LEU A 698 8.62 -22.56 -17.42
C LEU A 698 9.79 -21.86 -16.73
N LYS A 699 9.57 -20.59 -16.34
CA LYS A 699 10.50 -19.77 -15.56
C LYS A 699 9.85 -19.27 -14.29
N ILE A 700 10.57 -19.28 -13.17
CA ILE A 700 10.15 -18.72 -11.90
C ILE A 700 10.39 -17.20 -11.92
N SER A 701 9.43 -16.44 -11.38
CA SER A 701 9.42 -14.98 -11.35
C SER A 701 8.91 -14.46 -9.99
N ASP A 702 8.90 -13.14 -9.84
CA ASP A 702 8.46 -12.38 -8.66
C ASP A 702 9.24 -12.68 -7.37
N PHE A 703 10.47 -12.15 -7.31
CA PHE A 703 11.39 -12.34 -6.19
C PHE A 703 11.23 -11.27 -5.09
N GLY A 704 10.14 -10.49 -5.12
CA GLY A 704 9.91 -9.37 -4.18
C GLY A 704 9.81 -9.80 -2.70
N MET A 705 9.51 -11.08 -2.44
CA MET A 705 9.48 -11.66 -1.10
C MET A 705 10.72 -12.48 -0.75
N SER A 706 11.58 -12.78 -1.73
CA SER A 706 12.68 -13.72 -1.57
C SER A 706 13.77 -13.21 -0.64
N ARG A 707 14.48 -14.13 0.02
CA ARG A 707 15.58 -13.83 0.94
C ARG A 707 16.74 -14.78 0.68
N GLN A 708 17.95 -14.28 0.84
CA GLN A 708 19.18 -15.06 0.77
C GLN A 708 19.78 -15.08 2.18
N GLU A 709 19.85 -16.26 2.80
CA GLU A 709 20.29 -16.43 4.18
C GLU A 709 21.37 -17.50 4.24
N ASP A 710 22.55 -17.17 4.80
CA ASP A 710 23.69 -18.10 4.80
C ASP A 710 23.45 -19.34 5.67
N ASP A 711 22.65 -19.22 6.72
CA ASP A 711 22.24 -20.32 7.60
C ASP A 711 20.99 -21.07 7.10
N GLY A 712 20.41 -20.62 5.98
CA GLY A 712 19.23 -21.21 5.34
C GLY A 712 17.90 -20.95 6.06
N VAL A 713 17.86 -20.07 7.08
CA VAL A 713 16.64 -19.81 7.86
C VAL A 713 16.32 -18.33 7.93
N TYR A 714 15.15 -17.95 7.39
CA TYR A 714 14.62 -16.60 7.53
C TYR A 714 13.49 -16.54 8.57
N SER A 715 13.62 -15.65 9.56
CA SER A 715 12.58 -15.40 10.56
C SER A 715 11.89 -14.04 10.31
N SER A 716 10.60 -14.07 9.99
CA SER A 716 9.79 -12.89 9.70
C SER A 716 9.02 -12.40 10.94
N SER A 717 9.13 -11.13 11.29
CA SER A 717 8.42 -10.49 12.40
C SER A 717 7.04 -9.90 12.04
N GLY A 718 6.63 -9.95 10.76
CA GLY A 718 5.38 -9.35 10.27
C GLY A 718 4.53 -10.26 9.38
N LEU A 719 3.20 -10.14 9.50
CA LEU A 719 2.17 -10.97 8.85
C LEU A 719 1.45 -10.30 7.66
N LYS A 720 1.82 -9.09 7.22
CA LYS A 720 1.09 -8.42 6.14
C LYS A 720 1.44 -9.01 4.76
N GLN A 721 0.44 -9.58 4.08
CA GLN A 721 0.45 -10.18 2.73
C GLN A 721 1.18 -11.53 2.59
N ILE A 722 0.77 -12.55 3.35
CA ILE A 722 1.27 -13.93 3.19
C ILE A 722 0.32 -14.73 2.28
N PRO A 723 0.82 -15.49 1.28
CA PRO A 723 0.00 -16.36 0.43
C PRO A 723 -0.42 -17.62 1.20
N ILE A 724 -1.39 -17.48 2.13
CA ILE A 724 -1.74 -18.49 3.15
C ILE A 724 -1.87 -19.90 2.59
N LYS A 725 -2.58 -20.10 1.47
CA LYS A 725 -2.81 -21.43 0.88
C LYS A 725 -1.55 -22.08 0.28
N TRP A 726 -0.50 -21.32 -0.01
CA TRP A 726 0.78 -21.82 -0.54
C TRP A 726 1.85 -21.95 0.54
N THR A 727 1.61 -21.40 1.73
CA THR A 727 2.64 -21.28 2.78
C THR A 727 2.60 -22.49 3.72
N ALA A 728 3.78 -22.99 4.08
CA ALA A 728 3.94 -24.09 5.01
C ALA A 728 3.50 -23.73 6.45
N PRO A 729 3.06 -24.71 7.27
CA PRO A 729 2.53 -24.44 8.61
C PRO A 729 3.56 -23.78 9.54
N GLU A 730 4.83 -24.18 9.50
CA GLU A 730 5.89 -23.59 10.32
C GLU A 730 6.18 -22.12 9.96
N ALA A 731 6.05 -21.76 8.68
CA ALA A 731 6.19 -20.39 8.21
C ALA A 731 4.97 -19.52 8.61
N LEU A 732 3.76 -20.10 8.63
CA LEU A 732 2.54 -19.42 9.07
C LEU A 732 2.44 -19.26 10.60
N ASN A 733 2.92 -20.24 11.36
CA ASN A 733 2.79 -20.30 12.81
C ASN A 733 3.93 -19.57 13.52
N TYR A 734 5.15 -19.70 13.00
CA TYR A 734 6.36 -19.21 13.67
C TYR A 734 7.15 -18.21 12.83
N GLY A 735 6.69 -17.87 11.62
CA GLY A 735 7.41 -16.96 10.73
C GLY A 735 8.73 -17.53 10.19
N ARG A 736 8.95 -18.86 10.31
CA ARG A 736 10.18 -19.56 9.92
C ARG A 736 10.10 -20.02 8.47
N TYR A 737 10.78 -19.32 7.57
CA TYR A 737 10.90 -19.68 6.16
C TYR A 737 12.26 -20.33 5.89
N THR A 738 12.24 -21.40 5.10
CA THR A 738 13.41 -22.21 4.69
C THR A 738 13.19 -22.82 3.31
N SER A 739 14.19 -23.49 2.71
CA SER A 739 14.01 -24.24 1.46
C SER A 739 12.92 -25.32 1.59
N GLU A 740 12.78 -25.96 2.74
CA GLU A 740 11.72 -26.95 3.02
C GLU A 740 10.32 -26.30 3.04
N SER A 741 10.22 -25.04 3.42
CA SER A 741 8.96 -24.28 3.32
C SER A 741 8.59 -23.97 1.86
N ASP A 742 9.57 -23.75 0.98
CA ASP A 742 9.32 -23.64 -0.47
C ASP A 742 8.98 -25.00 -1.10
N VAL A 743 9.48 -26.11 -0.57
CA VAL A 743 9.09 -27.47 -1.01
C VAL A 743 7.59 -27.70 -0.79
N TRP A 744 7.03 -27.20 0.32
CA TRP A 744 5.58 -27.20 0.55
C TRP A 744 4.84 -26.43 -0.55
N SER A 745 5.29 -25.20 -0.84
CA SER A 745 4.74 -24.36 -1.91
C SER A 745 4.84 -25.04 -3.28
N PHE A 746 5.93 -25.77 -3.54
CA PHE A 746 6.09 -26.57 -4.75
C PHE A 746 5.06 -27.71 -4.84
N GLY A 747 4.74 -28.37 -3.72
CA GLY A 747 3.64 -29.35 -3.68
C GLY A 747 2.31 -28.73 -4.09
N ILE A 748 2.03 -27.49 -3.65
CA ILE A 748 0.82 -26.74 -4.06
C ILE A 748 0.88 -26.39 -5.55
N LEU A 749 2.03 -25.95 -6.06
CA LEU A 749 2.25 -25.68 -7.50
C LEU A 749 2.03 -26.92 -8.36
N LEU A 750 2.49 -28.11 -7.92
CA LEU A 750 2.17 -29.37 -8.59
C LEU A 750 0.65 -29.59 -8.61
N TRP A 751 -0.03 -29.38 -7.49
CA TRP A 751 -1.49 -29.53 -7.45
C TRP A 751 -2.20 -28.56 -8.40
N GLU A 752 -1.79 -27.29 -8.45
CA GLU A 752 -2.29 -26.30 -9.43
C GLU A 752 -2.05 -26.77 -10.87
N THR A 753 -0.86 -27.31 -11.16
CA THR A 753 -0.46 -27.79 -12.48
C THR A 753 -1.37 -28.93 -12.96
N PHE A 754 -1.56 -29.96 -12.13
CA PHE A 754 -2.33 -31.15 -12.50
C PHE A 754 -3.86 -30.98 -12.33
N SER A 755 -4.30 -29.95 -11.61
CA SER A 755 -5.71 -29.52 -11.60
C SER A 755 -6.05 -28.52 -12.70
N LEU A 756 -5.07 -28.13 -13.53
CA LEU A 756 -5.22 -27.16 -14.61
C LEU A 756 -5.65 -25.76 -14.10
N GLY A 757 -5.06 -25.34 -12.98
CA GLY A 757 -5.21 -24.00 -12.42
C GLY A 757 -6.43 -23.82 -11.53
N VAL A 758 -6.97 -24.88 -10.93
CA VAL A 758 -8.00 -24.75 -9.88
C VAL A 758 -7.39 -24.07 -8.65
N CYS A 759 -8.18 -23.24 -7.96
CA CYS A 759 -7.74 -22.61 -6.72
C CYS A 759 -7.48 -23.68 -5.64
N PRO A 760 -6.30 -23.68 -4.98
CA PRO A 760 -6.02 -24.62 -3.90
C PRO A 760 -7.05 -24.54 -2.77
N TYR A 761 -7.30 -25.67 -2.12
CA TYR A 761 -8.32 -25.83 -1.07
C TYR A 761 -9.70 -25.33 -1.55
N PRO A 762 -10.27 -25.97 -2.59
CA PRO A 762 -11.52 -25.51 -3.20
C PRO A 762 -12.65 -25.47 -2.17
N GLY A 763 -13.42 -24.38 -2.16
CA GLY A 763 -14.52 -24.16 -1.21
C GLY A 763 -14.09 -23.73 0.20
N MET A 764 -12.78 -23.62 0.49
CA MET A 764 -12.28 -23.18 1.79
C MET A 764 -11.75 -21.74 1.75
N THR A 765 -12.05 -20.97 2.81
CA THR A 765 -11.38 -19.69 3.09
C THR A 765 -9.93 -19.92 3.54
N ASN A 766 -9.11 -18.86 3.56
CA ASN A 766 -7.73 -18.96 4.04
C ASN A 766 -7.65 -19.47 5.49
N GLN A 767 -8.57 -19.02 6.36
CA GLN A 767 -8.62 -19.48 7.75
C GLN A 767 -9.00 -20.96 7.85
N GLN A 768 -10.02 -21.40 7.10
CA GLN A 768 -10.42 -22.80 7.09
C GLN A 768 -9.33 -23.71 6.56
N ALA A 769 -8.64 -23.31 5.48
CA ALA A 769 -7.51 -24.08 4.93
C ALA A 769 -6.39 -24.22 5.97
N ARG A 770 -6.02 -23.13 6.67
CA ARG A 770 -5.03 -23.16 7.75
C ARG A 770 -5.45 -24.12 8.87
N GLU A 771 -6.67 -24.02 9.37
CA GLU A 771 -7.17 -24.88 10.45
C GLU A 771 -7.18 -26.36 10.06
N GLN A 772 -7.52 -26.69 8.81
CA GLN A 772 -7.53 -28.07 8.31
C GLN A 772 -6.12 -28.65 8.17
N VAL A 773 -5.16 -27.85 7.68
CA VAL A 773 -3.76 -28.24 7.61
C VAL A 773 -3.19 -28.50 9.01
N GLU A 774 -3.50 -27.61 9.96
CA GLU A 774 -3.03 -27.68 11.35
C GLU A 774 -3.55 -28.90 12.10
N LYS A 775 -4.82 -29.28 11.87
CA LYS A 775 -5.41 -30.50 12.44
C LYS A 775 -4.72 -31.78 11.96
N GLY A 776 -3.93 -31.72 10.87
CA GLY A 776 -3.21 -32.86 10.31
C GLY A 776 -4.09 -33.90 9.60
N SER A 777 -5.41 -33.85 9.78
CA SER A 777 -6.37 -34.80 9.22
C SER A 777 -6.70 -34.59 7.74
N TYR A 778 -6.24 -33.47 7.14
CA TYR A 778 -6.58 -33.12 5.77
C TYR A 778 -5.36 -32.65 4.96
N ARG A 779 -5.29 -33.17 3.72
CA ARG A 779 -4.50 -32.65 2.59
C ARG A 779 -5.39 -32.71 1.35
N MET A 780 -5.10 -31.89 0.34
CA MET A 780 -5.89 -31.88 -0.89
C MET A 780 -5.79 -33.24 -1.59
N SER A 781 -6.92 -33.75 -2.08
CA SER A 781 -6.98 -34.99 -2.86
C SER A 781 -6.28 -34.84 -4.21
N ALA A 782 -5.88 -35.96 -4.80
CA ALA A 782 -5.27 -36.00 -6.12
C ALA A 782 -6.18 -35.36 -7.18
N PRO A 783 -5.68 -34.45 -8.03
CA PRO A 783 -6.44 -33.94 -9.17
C PRO A 783 -6.84 -35.04 -10.14
N GLN A 784 -7.96 -34.85 -10.85
CA GLN A 784 -8.44 -35.79 -11.84
C GLN A 784 -7.39 -35.96 -12.96
N LYS A 785 -7.03 -37.22 -13.29
CA LYS A 785 -5.98 -37.58 -14.27
C LYS A 785 -4.53 -37.27 -13.84
N CYS A 786 -4.30 -36.91 -12.57
CA CYS A 786 -2.94 -36.82 -12.02
C CYS A 786 -2.29 -38.22 -11.93
N PRO A 787 -1.07 -38.44 -12.45
CA PRO A 787 -0.36 -39.70 -12.24
C PRO A 787 -0.06 -39.94 -10.76
N GLU A 788 -0.23 -41.19 -10.31
CA GLU A 788 -0.01 -41.59 -8.92
C GLU A 788 1.42 -41.25 -8.44
N GLU A 789 2.42 -41.43 -9.30
CA GLU A 789 3.82 -41.08 -9.01
C GLU A 789 3.99 -39.59 -8.68
N ILE A 790 3.22 -38.71 -9.34
CA ILE A 790 3.26 -37.26 -9.07
C ILE A 790 2.54 -36.94 -7.75
N TYR A 791 1.38 -37.55 -7.50
CA TYR A 791 0.65 -37.29 -6.26
C TYR A 791 1.44 -37.72 -5.02
N LYS A 792 2.21 -38.82 -5.11
CA LYS A 792 3.15 -39.23 -4.05
C LYS A 792 4.25 -38.20 -3.78
N ILE A 793 4.72 -37.48 -4.81
CA ILE A 793 5.63 -36.33 -4.62
C ILE A 793 4.88 -35.22 -3.86
N MET A 794 3.66 -34.85 -4.28
CA MET A 794 2.87 -33.82 -3.58
C MET A 794 2.67 -34.14 -2.09
N GLN A 795 2.33 -35.39 -1.76
CA GLN A 795 2.11 -35.83 -0.38
C GLN A 795 3.37 -35.68 0.48
N ARG A 796 4.55 -36.04 -0.04
CA ARG A 796 5.83 -35.85 0.67
C ARG A 796 6.20 -34.38 0.81
N CYS A 797 5.90 -33.54 -0.19
CA CYS A 797 6.07 -32.09 -0.07
C CYS A 797 5.21 -31.49 1.07
N TRP A 798 4.06 -32.09 1.37
CA TRP A 798 3.14 -31.63 2.42
C TRP A 798 3.26 -32.39 3.75
N ASP A 799 4.40 -33.05 3.99
CA ASP A 799 4.72 -33.55 5.33
C ASP A 799 4.73 -32.37 6.30
N TYR A 800 4.08 -32.55 7.45
CA TYR A 800 3.98 -31.49 8.45
C TYR A 800 5.36 -31.10 8.99
N LYS A 801 6.25 -32.08 9.16
CA LYS A 801 7.63 -31.84 9.62
C LYS A 801 8.51 -31.42 8.44
N PRO A 802 9.13 -30.22 8.48
CA PRO A 802 9.97 -29.73 7.38
C PRO A 802 11.10 -30.69 7.00
N GLU A 803 11.74 -31.31 8.00
CA GLU A 803 12.88 -32.23 7.82
C GLU A 803 12.54 -33.53 7.08
N ASN A 804 11.26 -33.88 6.98
CA ASN A 804 10.80 -35.06 6.25
C ASN A 804 10.51 -34.77 4.77
N ARG A 805 10.49 -33.49 4.37
CA ARG A 805 10.21 -33.08 3.00
C ARG A 805 11.44 -33.35 2.12
N PRO A 806 11.25 -33.78 0.86
CA PRO A 806 12.37 -34.08 -0.03
C PRO A 806 13.08 -32.80 -0.47
N LYS A 807 14.35 -32.91 -0.84
CA LYS A 807 15.08 -31.77 -1.42
C LYS A 807 14.68 -31.52 -2.86
N PHE A 808 14.84 -30.29 -3.37
CA PHE A 808 14.49 -29.99 -4.76
C PHE A 808 15.29 -30.81 -5.77
N SER A 809 16.58 -31.07 -5.48
CA SER A 809 17.43 -31.93 -6.32
C SER A 809 16.93 -33.38 -6.43
N GLU A 810 16.25 -33.91 -5.40
CA GLU A 810 15.64 -35.23 -5.41
C GLU A 810 14.36 -35.22 -6.25
N ILE A 811 13.49 -34.23 -6.00
CA ILE A 811 12.25 -34.01 -6.76
C ILE A 811 12.56 -33.87 -8.26
N GLN A 812 13.59 -33.10 -8.62
CA GLN A 812 14.01 -32.89 -10.01
C GLN A 812 14.40 -34.22 -10.69
N LYS A 813 15.18 -35.08 -9.99
CA LYS A 813 15.58 -36.39 -10.51
C LYS A 813 14.37 -37.31 -10.71
N GLU A 814 13.44 -37.32 -9.76
CA GLU A 814 12.21 -38.10 -9.85
C GLU A 814 11.33 -37.64 -11.02
N LEU A 815 11.06 -36.33 -11.15
CA LEU A 815 10.28 -35.77 -12.25
C LEU A 815 10.94 -36.04 -13.62
N SER A 816 12.27 -36.01 -13.71
CA SER A 816 13.01 -36.37 -14.91
C SER A 816 12.79 -37.84 -15.31
N SER A 817 12.77 -38.75 -14.33
CA SER A 817 12.45 -40.16 -14.53
C SER A 817 11.01 -40.35 -15.01
N ILE A 818 10.03 -39.69 -14.35
CA ILE A 818 8.61 -39.77 -14.71
C ILE A 818 8.39 -39.23 -16.14
N LYS A 819 9.02 -38.11 -16.50
CA LYS A 819 8.91 -37.52 -17.85
C LYS A 819 9.34 -38.49 -18.95
N LYS A 820 10.32 -39.37 -18.69
CA LYS A 820 10.76 -40.41 -19.65
C LYS A 820 9.75 -41.53 -19.81
N LYS A 821 8.96 -41.83 -18.77
CA LYS A 821 7.91 -42.88 -18.79
C LYS A 821 6.62 -42.40 -19.44
N VAL A 822 6.27 -41.13 -19.30
CA VAL A 822 5.03 -40.56 -19.85
C VAL A 822 5.24 -40.24 -21.33
N THR A 823 4.88 -41.18 -22.21
CA THR A 823 5.01 -41.05 -23.68
C THR A 823 4.09 -40.01 -24.28
#